data_AF-A0A0S4QYI5-F1
#
_entry.id   AF-A0A0S4QYI5-F1
#
_cell.length_a   1.000
_cell.length_b   1.000
_cell.length_c   1.000
_cell.angle_alpha   90.00
_cell.angle_beta   90.00
_cell.angle_gamma   90.00
#
_symmetry.space_group_name_H-M   'P 1'
#
loop_
_entity.id
_entity.type
_entity.pdbx_description
1 polymer ?
#
loop_
_entity_poly.entity_id
_entity_poly.type
_entity_poly.pdbx_seq_one_letter_code
_entity_poly.pdbx_strand_id
1 'polypeptide(L)'
;MTTPALTAAPRDQEWRVVHGPLSPDELRAALVQITAAHGLPVEFPHPDTAVVPLSGGAPADLTVRWRATYPPVPDAQAHPLESEPHLEILLDSHPAGAREAARLIDELVMRLRRHSSGELDRIRAHLPLIDRYATTDLGLECWALIFRDHYVENTLGFLLAIHRAGIPASRIYALAKGDRTQRRDRVHATLLAHGIASAVLDNTAINAPESHHSELAAARAGVDAFIDGAHAAGCRVLVIDDGGFIAQGYGSKDASRRVDAAVELTVSGLKRIAAAGPLAIPVLNLARSELKTRLGYPEIADSCARRLRSLLAAHKIIGRQVLVIGFGELGSRLAGNLRAQGAQVHIVDTDPLALILAAESGYPTHRRVADALRATAPFLIVGTTGDDALTTADLALLRDDVFLAPFATQDFSLLATTRYAEQATPIPGIGRRYRLAGGHHATVLGDGRSLNLYEADAIPNQGYDAYRAGTLIATGWLCRTADQLTPGVHTEAVDDLLRSAGLYEAYYDTYLAGPPARDPAPTGDARTTPSDVSGLHACVVGYGVAGRLHSEILAKAGASLTILDPKHQDLPRGFRSFTSGIDGLPDAVASAVALWSICCPTADHLPVLRAILGRDPAARILLEKPACQGHEIAELTALLAAHRGARLALVDQYRHSRALDTLRRLIAELEPDAPLDHIGITFSKDRTADIARGRFVDRSYGVLGYEWLHMLTALRQFLPADAWATYLGDDPRRCELTATYDPRMFVSALTERSTLAVDGHATSLELASTITGSTIVLGGAPRTGQVSDRHWSRGRRPSDDRHRHITVHAGRTRFTAHLDPVTAPDGWQLDRNQHRITAHQDGRLLHDTVIDDSPLHTAVGEAVSRLLSEDPLPRPDLAPLTRIASLAQFLRAQQPTIALTAN
;
A
#
# COMPACT_ATOMS: atom_id res chain seq x y z
N MET A 1 -47.21 -5.01 -36.46
CA MET A 1 -47.38 -4.29 -35.19
C MET A 1 -46.05 -3.65 -34.85
N THR A 2 -45.98 -2.34 -34.98
CA THR A 2 -44.78 -1.52 -34.78
C THR A 2 -44.41 -1.47 -33.30
N THR A 3 -43.19 -1.90 -33.00
CA THR A 3 -42.57 -1.83 -31.67
C THR A 3 -42.46 -0.36 -31.24
N PRO A 4 -42.95 0.03 -30.06
CA PRO A 4 -42.76 1.39 -29.58
C PRO A 4 -41.29 1.60 -29.24
N ALA A 5 -40.72 2.68 -29.79
CA ALA A 5 -39.40 3.16 -29.44
C ALA A 5 -39.37 3.53 -27.95
N LEU A 6 -38.43 2.95 -27.20
CA LEU A 6 -38.06 3.45 -25.88
C LEU A 6 -37.35 4.79 -26.09
N THR A 7 -38.11 5.86 -25.90
CA THR A 7 -37.59 7.22 -25.79
C THR A 7 -36.63 7.27 -24.60
N ALA A 8 -35.34 7.51 -24.88
CA ALA A 8 -34.39 7.93 -23.86
C ALA A 8 -34.88 9.24 -23.25
N ALA A 9 -35.24 9.22 -21.96
CA ALA A 9 -35.53 10.42 -21.20
C ALA A 9 -34.24 11.24 -20.94
N PRO A 10 -34.33 12.56 -20.73
CA PRO A 10 -33.19 13.48 -20.78
C PRO A 10 -32.23 13.31 -19.59
N ARG A 11 -30.93 13.42 -19.86
CA ARG A 11 -29.85 13.45 -18.85
C ARG A 11 -29.71 14.85 -18.26
N ASP A 12 -30.51 15.18 -17.24
CA ASP A 12 -30.43 16.48 -16.53
C ASP A 12 -30.25 16.28 -15.01
N GLN A 13 -29.29 15.44 -14.57
CA GLN A 13 -28.90 15.30 -13.16
C GLN A 13 -27.39 15.44 -13.00
N GLU A 14 -26.94 16.32 -12.09
CA GLU A 14 -25.53 16.42 -11.69
C GLU A 14 -25.28 15.51 -10.48
N TRP A 15 -24.47 14.47 -10.67
CA TRP A 15 -24.06 13.57 -9.60
C TRP A 15 -22.57 13.68 -9.29
N ARG A 16 -22.21 13.60 -8.00
CA ARG A 16 -20.83 13.63 -7.50
C ARG A 16 -20.62 12.50 -6.50
N VAL A 17 -19.54 11.74 -6.66
CA VAL A 17 -19.13 10.73 -5.69
C VAL A 17 -18.01 11.30 -4.81
N VAL A 18 -18.15 11.14 -3.50
CA VAL A 18 -17.19 11.61 -2.50
C VAL A 18 -16.84 10.47 -1.56
N HIS A 19 -15.61 10.44 -1.07
CA HIS A 19 -15.14 9.49 -0.07
C HIS A 19 -14.65 10.22 1.18
N GLY A 20 -14.90 9.66 2.37
CA GLY A 20 -14.42 10.23 3.63
C GLY A 20 -14.43 9.24 4.80
N PRO A 21 -13.51 9.36 5.77
CA PRO A 21 -13.41 8.49 6.94
C PRO A 21 -14.44 8.90 8.00
N LEU A 22 -15.72 8.66 7.72
CA LEU A 22 -16.82 8.94 8.63
C LEU A 22 -17.68 7.71 8.79
N SER A 23 -18.30 7.56 9.94
CA SER A 23 -19.41 6.64 10.13
C SER A 23 -20.71 7.21 9.52
N PRO A 24 -21.70 6.35 9.19
CA PRO A 24 -23.05 6.80 8.81
C PRO A 24 -23.65 7.83 9.78
N ASP A 25 -23.41 7.69 11.08
CA ASP A 25 -23.94 8.58 12.11
C ASP A 25 -23.28 9.96 12.07
N GLU A 26 -21.96 10.01 11.85
CA GLU A 26 -21.25 11.28 11.70
C GLU A 26 -21.66 12.02 10.43
N LEU A 27 -21.91 11.30 9.32
CA LEU A 27 -22.46 11.90 8.11
C LEU A 27 -23.85 12.49 8.35
N ARG A 28 -24.74 11.76 9.03
CA ARG A 28 -26.08 12.24 9.40
C ARG A 28 -26.00 13.51 10.24
N ALA A 29 -25.14 13.51 11.27
CA ALA A 29 -24.92 14.68 12.11
C ALA A 29 -24.35 15.86 11.31
N ALA A 30 -23.42 15.61 10.39
CA ALA A 30 -22.86 16.64 9.53
C ALA A 30 -23.92 17.27 8.61
N LEU A 31 -24.78 16.45 8.00
CA LEU A 31 -25.88 16.92 7.15
C LEU A 31 -26.84 17.81 7.94
N VAL A 32 -27.30 17.37 9.12
CA VAL A 32 -28.19 18.17 9.99
C VAL A 32 -27.58 19.53 10.33
N GLN A 33 -26.29 19.55 10.69
CA GLN A 33 -25.63 20.80 11.04
C GLN A 33 -25.43 21.74 9.84
N ILE A 34 -25.05 21.20 8.68
CA ILE A 34 -24.87 22.00 7.47
C ILE A 34 -26.22 22.59 7.05
N THR A 35 -27.26 21.77 6.92
CA THR A 35 -28.57 22.26 6.44
C THR A 35 -29.18 23.27 7.42
N ALA A 36 -29.03 23.05 8.73
CA ALA A 36 -29.47 24.02 9.74
C ALA A 36 -28.78 25.39 9.62
N ALA A 37 -27.47 25.43 9.30
CA ALA A 37 -26.74 26.68 9.09
C ALA A 37 -27.25 27.49 7.88
N HIS A 38 -27.85 26.81 6.90
CA HIS A 38 -28.47 27.41 5.72
C HIS A 38 -30.00 27.56 5.86
N GLY A 39 -30.58 27.21 7.01
CA GLY A 39 -32.03 27.30 7.25
C GLY A 39 -32.85 26.26 6.46
N LEU A 40 -32.23 25.16 6.04
CA LEU A 40 -32.84 24.10 5.23
C LEU A 40 -33.18 22.86 6.09
N PRO A 41 -34.31 22.18 5.83
CA PRO A 41 -34.63 20.91 6.46
C PRO A 41 -33.81 19.77 5.84
N VAL A 42 -33.68 18.65 6.56
CA VAL A 42 -33.13 17.40 6.05
C VAL A 42 -34.02 16.23 6.47
N GLU A 43 -34.34 15.36 5.52
CA GLU A 43 -35.16 14.17 5.71
C GLU A 43 -34.31 12.91 5.50
N PHE A 44 -34.59 11.85 6.26
CA PHE A 44 -33.88 10.58 6.19
C PHE A 44 -34.83 9.42 5.86
N PRO A 45 -35.23 9.26 4.59
CA PRO A 45 -36.22 8.24 4.20
C PRO A 45 -35.70 6.80 4.31
N HIS A 46 -34.38 6.60 4.39
CA HIS A 46 -33.75 5.28 4.54
C HIS A 46 -32.47 5.37 5.42
N PRO A 47 -31.99 4.26 6.03
CA PRO A 47 -30.74 4.21 6.80
C PRO A 47 -29.47 4.69 6.08
N ASP A 48 -29.49 4.77 4.75
CA ASP A 48 -28.34 5.12 3.91
C ASP A 48 -28.60 6.33 2.99
N THR A 49 -29.70 7.05 3.20
CA THR A 49 -30.17 8.11 2.31
C THR A 49 -30.69 9.31 3.10
N ALA A 50 -30.32 10.51 2.65
CA ALA A 50 -30.86 11.79 3.10
C ALA A 50 -31.34 12.61 1.91
N VAL A 51 -32.35 13.44 2.11
CA VAL A 51 -32.89 14.37 1.12
C VAL A 51 -32.95 15.77 1.74
N VAL A 52 -32.37 16.75 1.05
CA VAL A 52 -32.36 18.17 1.45
C VAL A 52 -33.19 18.96 0.43
N PRO A 53 -34.41 19.40 0.78
CA PRO A 53 -35.22 20.24 -0.08
C PRO A 53 -34.60 21.63 -0.24
N LEU A 54 -34.19 22.01 -1.46
CA LEU A 54 -33.51 23.31 -1.73
C LEU A 54 -34.48 24.44 -2.12
N SER A 55 -35.71 24.10 -2.50
CA SER A 55 -36.80 25.06 -2.66
C SER A 55 -38.12 24.35 -2.33
N GLY A 56 -39.16 25.10 -1.93
CA GLY A 56 -40.41 24.58 -1.32
C GLY A 56 -41.31 23.65 -2.16
N GLY A 57 -40.73 22.85 -3.07
CA GLY A 57 -41.35 21.75 -3.80
C GLY A 57 -40.34 21.00 -4.69
N ALA A 58 -40.53 19.69 -4.89
CA ALA A 58 -39.76 18.88 -5.84
C ALA A 58 -39.93 19.45 -7.26
N PRO A 59 -38.82 19.84 -7.93
CA PRO A 59 -37.76 18.89 -8.25
C PRO A 59 -36.34 19.33 -7.82
N ALA A 60 -36.17 20.35 -6.97
CA ALA A 60 -34.86 20.96 -6.69
C ALA A 60 -34.04 20.28 -5.57
N ASP A 61 -34.37 19.08 -5.14
CA ASP A 61 -33.78 18.49 -3.92
C ASP A 61 -32.33 18.01 -4.14
N LEU A 62 -31.52 18.08 -3.08
CA LEU A 62 -30.22 17.40 -2.98
C LEU A 62 -30.43 16.05 -2.29
N THR A 63 -30.22 14.96 -3.01
CA THR A 63 -30.23 13.60 -2.47
C THR A 63 -28.80 13.17 -2.14
N VAL A 64 -28.58 12.71 -0.90
CA VAL A 64 -27.30 12.21 -0.40
C VAL A 64 -27.46 10.75 -0.04
N ARG A 65 -26.83 9.85 -0.79
CA ARG A 65 -26.83 8.40 -0.50
C ARG A 65 -25.43 7.98 -0.10
N TRP A 66 -25.28 7.02 0.80
CA TRP A 66 -23.97 6.56 1.22
C TRP A 66 -23.89 5.06 1.45
N ARG A 67 -22.70 4.49 1.35
CA ARG A 67 -22.43 3.12 1.78
C ARG A 67 -21.08 3.04 2.47
N ALA A 68 -20.97 2.13 3.45
CA ALA A 68 -19.70 1.82 4.06
C ALA A 68 -18.79 1.12 3.04
N THR A 69 -17.55 1.59 2.99
CA THR A 69 -16.45 1.09 2.18
C THR A 69 -15.25 0.94 3.09
N TYR A 70 -14.51 -0.15 2.93
CA TYR A 70 -13.25 -0.34 3.63
C TYR A 70 -12.16 -0.22 2.57
N PRO A 71 -11.51 0.95 2.43
CA PRO A 71 -10.45 1.09 1.45
C PRO A 71 -9.32 0.11 1.81
N PRO A 72 -8.64 -0.44 0.80
CA PRO A 72 -7.50 -1.31 1.03
C PRO A 72 -6.45 -0.56 1.84
N VAL A 73 -5.90 -1.23 2.86
CA VAL A 73 -4.78 -0.71 3.63
C VAL A 73 -3.60 -0.48 2.66
N PRO A 74 -3.00 0.73 2.61
CA PRO A 74 -1.83 0.96 1.78
C PRO A 74 -0.70 -0.01 2.18
N ASP A 75 -0.12 -0.67 1.18
CA ASP A 75 0.90 -1.74 1.29
C ASP A 75 2.25 -1.31 1.91
N ALA A 76 2.32 -0.13 2.53
CA ALA A 76 3.58 0.51 2.91
C ALA A 76 3.46 1.32 4.21
N GLN A 77 3.47 0.64 5.36
CA GLN A 77 3.94 1.17 6.66
C GLN A 77 4.06 0.02 7.67
N ALA A 78 5.02 0.09 8.58
CA ALA A 78 5.44 -0.98 9.49
C ALA A 78 4.43 -1.35 10.60
N HIS A 79 3.22 -0.79 10.57
CA HIS A 79 2.15 -1.10 11.52
C HIS A 79 0.91 -1.58 10.75
N PRO A 80 0.26 -2.68 11.17
CA PRO A 80 -1.01 -3.10 10.60
C PRO A 80 -2.02 -1.97 10.84
N LEU A 81 -2.34 -1.22 9.79
CA LEU A 81 -3.41 -0.24 9.84
C LEU A 81 -4.72 -1.02 9.84
N GLU A 82 -5.53 -0.89 10.90
CA GLU A 82 -6.94 -1.28 10.82
C GLU A 82 -7.61 -0.37 9.79
N SER A 83 -8.37 -0.94 8.84
CA SER A 83 -9.13 -0.16 7.87
C SER A 83 -10.26 0.57 8.62
N GLU A 84 -10.16 1.89 8.75
CA GLU A 84 -11.26 2.68 9.29
C GLU A 84 -12.40 2.73 8.26
N PRO A 85 -13.66 2.65 8.70
CA PRO A 85 -14.81 2.73 7.80
C PRO A 85 -14.79 4.06 7.05
N HIS A 86 -14.76 3.98 5.72
CA HIS A 86 -14.97 5.13 4.86
C HIS A 86 -16.38 5.07 4.29
N LEU A 87 -17.03 6.21 4.09
CA LEU A 87 -18.24 6.28 3.29
C LEU A 87 -17.89 6.60 1.86
N GLU A 88 -18.48 5.86 0.93
CA GLU A 88 -18.70 6.36 -0.42
C GLU A 88 -20.08 7.02 -0.44
N ILE A 89 -20.10 8.29 -0.84
CA ILE A 89 -21.27 9.16 -0.77
C ILE A 89 -21.60 9.64 -2.18
N LEU A 90 -22.79 9.31 -2.65
CA LEU A 90 -23.37 9.81 -3.90
C LEU A 90 -24.24 11.03 -3.59
N LEU A 91 -23.86 12.17 -4.15
CA LEU A 91 -24.59 13.43 -4.11
C LEU A 91 -25.30 13.58 -5.45
N ASP A 92 -26.62 13.69 -5.46
CA ASP A 92 -27.45 13.85 -6.64
C ASP A 92 -28.27 15.14 -6.49
N SER A 93 -28.14 16.07 -7.43
CA SER A 93 -28.82 17.36 -7.39
C SER A 93 -29.44 17.73 -8.73
N HIS A 94 -30.59 18.40 -8.67
CA HIS A 94 -31.30 18.87 -9.86
C HIS A 94 -30.80 20.26 -10.33
N PRO A 95 -30.74 20.52 -11.65
CA PRO A 95 -30.20 21.78 -12.20
C PRO A 95 -30.85 23.05 -11.67
N ALA A 96 -32.15 23.00 -11.35
CA ALA A 96 -32.91 24.13 -10.83
C ALA A 96 -32.42 24.65 -9.45
N GLY A 97 -31.66 23.83 -8.69
CA GLY A 97 -31.07 24.17 -7.38
C GLY A 97 -29.53 24.15 -7.36
N ALA A 98 -28.87 24.07 -8.52
CA ALA A 98 -27.45 23.72 -8.62
C ALA A 98 -26.50 24.63 -7.83
N ARG A 99 -26.76 25.94 -7.72
CA ARG A 99 -25.87 26.85 -6.95
C ARG A 99 -25.92 26.60 -5.45
N GLU A 100 -27.11 26.36 -4.90
CA GLU A 100 -27.31 26.11 -3.47
C GLU A 100 -26.85 24.70 -3.11
N ALA A 101 -27.16 23.73 -3.98
CA ALA A 101 -26.59 22.38 -3.93
C ALA A 101 -25.05 22.41 -3.93
N ALA A 102 -24.42 23.15 -4.84
CA ALA A 102 -22.96 23.23 -4.94
C ALA A 102 -22.32 23.76 -3.64
N ARG A 103 -22.92 24.76 -2.98
CA ARG A 103 -22.44 25.27 -1.69
C ARG A 103 -22.51 24.23 -0.59
N LEU A 104 -23.66 23.56 -0.44
CA LEU A 104 -23.86 22.50 0.56
C LEU A 104 -22.93 21.32 0.30
N ILE A 105 -22.75 20.94 -0.98
CA ILE A 105 -21.84 19.88 -1.41
C ILE A 105 -20.40 20.23 -1.05
N ASP A 106 -19.95 21.46 -1.29
CA ASP A 106 -18.57 21.85 -0.99
C ASP A 106 -18.32 21.90 0.53
N GLU A 107 -19.27 22.39 1.33
CA GLU A 107 -19.18 22.31 2.80
C GLU A 107 -19.16 20.87 3.30
N LEU A 108 -20.02 20.01 2.74
CA LEU A 108 -20.03 18.60 3.06
C LEU A 108 -18.68 17.96 2.70
N VAL A 109 -18.22 18.13 1.46
CA VAL A 109 -16.91 17.62 0.99
C VAL A 109 -15.77 18.07 1.90
N MET A 110 -15.78 19.32 2.36
CA MET A 110 -14.79 19.80 3.32
C MET A 110 -14.86 19.05 4.65
N ARG A 111 -16.04 18.80 5.21
CA ARG A 111 -16.19 17.98 6.42
C ARG A 111 -15.78 16.53 6.20
N LEU A 112 -16.10 15.95 5.04
CA LEU A 112 -15.78 14.57 4.69
C LEU A 112 -14.27 14.33 4.51
N ARG A 113 -13.51 15.36 4.16
CA ARG A 113 -12.06 15.24 3.87
C ARG A 113 -11.16 15.29 5.10
N ARG A 114 -11.69 15.66 6.27
CA ARG A 114 -10.90 15.75 7.51
C ARG A 114 -10.26 14.42 7.89
N HIS A 115 -9.19 14.46 8.66
CA HIS A 115 -8.64 13.27 9.30
C HIS A 115 -9.53 12.87 10.48
N SER A 116 -9.72 11.55 10.68
CA SER A 116 -10.38 11.02 11.86
C SER A 116 -9.52 11.20 13.10
N SER A 117 -10.08 11.03 14.30
CA SER A 117 -9.31 11.02 15.55
C SER A 117 -8.23 9.94 15.54
N GLY A 118 -8.55 8.73 15.05
CA GLY A 118 -7.58 7.64 14.93
C GLY A 118 -6.44 7.96 13.97
N GLU A 119 -6.72 8.60 12.83
CA GLU A 119 -5.67 9.08 11.92
C GLU A 119 -4.78 10.14 12.58
N LEU A 120 -5.35 11.08 13.33
CA LEU A 120 -4.60 12.12 14.04
C LEU A 120 -3.71 11.54 15.15
N ASP A 121 -4.22 10.57 15.91
CA ASP A 121 -3.45 9.86 16.93
C ASP A 121 -2.28 9.09 16.31
N ARG A 122 -2.49 8.50 15.13
CA ARG A 122 -1.41 7.84 14.36
C ARG A 122 -0.38 8.84 13.85
N ILE A 123 -0.79 9.97 13.28
CA ILE A 123 0.14 11.03 12.85
C ILE A 123 0.99 11.49 14.04
N ARG A 124 0.37 11.67 15.21
CA ARG A 124 1.07 12.03 16.45
C ARG A 124 2.06 10.94 16.89
N ALA A 125 1.64 9.67 16.89
CA ALA A 125 2.49 8.55 17.29
C ALA A 125 3.70 8.34 16.36
N HIS A 126 3.58 8.73 15.08
CA HIS A 126 4.69 8.71 14.13
C HIS A 126 5.69 9.86 14.31
N LEU A 127 5.36 10.86 15.14
CA LEU A 127 6.17 12.05 15.41
C LEU A 127 6.53 12.17 16.91
N PRO A 128 7.20 11.15 17.50
CA PRO A 128 7.49 11.09 18.93
C PRO A 128 8.41 12.22 19.43
N LEU A 129 9.33 12.74 18.60
CA LEU A 129 10.18 13.87 18.97
C LEU A 129 9.37 15.16 19.04
N ILE A 130 8.53 15.44 18.03
CA ILE A 130 7.60 16.58 18.13
C ILE A 130 6.77 16.46 19.41
N ASP A 131 6.23 15.27 19.72
CA ASP A 131 5.41 15.10 20.91
C ASP A 131 6.19 15.28 22.22
N ARG A 132 7.44 14.83 22.26
CA ARG A 132 8.36 15.02 23.39
C ARG A 132 8.64 16.49 23.68
N TYR A 133 8.79 17.32 22.64
CA TYR A 133 9.18 18.72 22.76
C TYR A 133 8.01 19.71 22.71
N ALA A 134 6.78 19.25 22.46
CA ALA A 134 5.57 20.08 22.45
C ALA A 134 5.04 20.33 23.86
N THR A 135 5.81 21.08 24.65
CA THR A 135 5.52 21.40 26.04
C THR A 135 4.95 22.82 26.18
N THR A 136 4.22 23.09 27.26
CA THR A 136 3.57 24.38 27.52
C THR A 136 4.52 25.47 28.03
N ASP A 137 5.76 25.13 28.36
CA ASP A 137 6.80 26.07 28.81
C ASP A 137 7.56 26.71 27.65
N LEU A 138 7.10 26.51 26.40
CA LEU A 138 7.71 27.10 25.22
C LEU A 138 7.52 28.62 25.11
N GLY A 139 6.66 29.25 25.94
CA GLY A 139 6.46 30.70 25.95
C GLY A 139 5.65 31.20 24.75
N LEU A 140 4.70 30.39 24.28
CA LEU A 140 3.94 30.64 23.04
C LEU A 140 2.60 31.35 23.30
N GLU A 141 2.14 31.40 24.54
CA GLU A 141 0.83 31.89 24.98
C GLU A 141 0.50 33.34 24.57
N CYS A 142 1.51 34.20 24.43
CA CYS A 142 1.37 35.59 23.99
C CYS A 142 1.61 35.80 22.48
N TRP A 143 1.74 34.70 21.72
CA TRP A 143 2.04 34.75 20.30
C TRP A 143 0.86 34.25 19.45
N ALA A 144 0.74 34.83 18.25
CA ALA A 144 -0.02 34.33 17.13
C ALA A 144 0.96 33.83 16.07
N LEU A 145 0.59 32.79 15.33
CA LEU A 145 1.45 32.15 14.34
C LEU A 145 0.88 32.30 12.93
N ILE A 146 1.68 32.84 12.02
CA ILE A 146 1.52 32.63 10.58
C ILE A 146 2.48 31.52 10.16
N PHE A 147 1.94 30.43 9.64
CA PHE A 147 2.73 29.30 9.16
C PHE A 147 2.53 29.13 7.65
N ARG A 148 3.58 29.27 6.86
CA ARG A 148 3.52 29.08 5.40
C ARG A 148 4.45 27.96 4.96
N ASP A 149 3.89 26.83 4.54
CA ASP A 149 4.66 25.64 4.14
C ASP A 149 3.80 24.70 3.25
N HIS A 150 4.38 23.58 2.85
CA HIS A 150 3.72 22.47 2.19
C HIS A 150 2.72 21.78 3.12
N TYR A 151 1.51 21.52 2.62
CA TYR A 151 0.49 20.78 3.36
C TYR A 151 0.70 19.28 3.18
N VAL A 152 1.36 18.69 4.16
CA VAL A 152 1.62 17.25 4.31
C VAL A 152 1.31 16.83 5.75
N GLU A 153 1.28 15.53 6.04
CA GLU A 153 0.88 15.03 7.37
C GLU A 153 1.79 15.51 8.50
N ASN A 154 3.10 15.61 8.27
CA ASN A 154 4.02 16.14 9.27
C ASN A 154 3.76 17.62 9.60
N THR A 155 3.23 18.39 8.66
CA THR A 155 2.81 19.78 8.87
C THR A 155 1.56 19.84 9.75
N LEU A 156 0.60 18.94 9.52
CA LEU A 156 -0.58 18.80 10.36
C LEU A 156 -0.20 18.42 11.79
N GLY A 157 0.66 17.39 11.95
CA GLY A 157 1.18 16.97 13.25
C GLY A 157 1.90 18.10 13.99
N PHE A 158 2.73 18.88 13.28
CA PHE A 158 3.45 20.03 13.82
C PHE A 158 2.51 21.17 14.26
N LEU A 159 1.53 21.56 13.46
CA LEU A 159 0.59 22.63 13.81
C LEU A 159 -0.30 22.24 15.01
N LEU A 160 -0.74 20.98 15.06
CA LEU A 160 -1.48 20.47 16.22
C LEU A 160 -0.59 20.39 17.47
N ALA A 161 0.70 20.13 17.33
CA ALA A 161 1.66 20.17 18.42
C ALA A 161 1.91 21.59 18.94
N ILE A 162 2.06 22.58 18.04
CA ILE A 162 2.11 24.00 18.42
C ILE A 162 0.86 24.43 19.18
N HIS A 163 -0.31 23.98 18.74
CA HIS A 163 -1.55 24.26 19.45
C HIS A 163 -1.53 23.69 20.87
N ARG A 164 -1.08 22.44 21.05
CA ARG A 164 -0.91 21.81 22.38
C ARG A 164 0.15 22.50 23.24
N ALA A 165 1.19 23.05 22.60
CA ALA A 165 2.28 23.75 23.27
C ALA A 165 1.92 25.19 23.73
N GLY A 166 0.75 25.72 23.36
CA GLY A 166 0.21 26.94 23.99
C GLY A 166 -0.39 27.99 23.07
N ILE A 167 -0.26 27.88 21.73
CA ILE A 167 -0.93 28.83 20.83
C ILE A 167 -2.40 28.40 20.63
N PRO A 168 -3.39 29.23 20.96
CA PRO A 168 -4.79 28.93 20.67
C PRO A 168 -5.01 28.72 19.16
N ALA A 169 -5.84 27.76 18.76
CA ALA A 169 -6.10 27.46 17.35
C ALA A 169 -6.56 28.70 16.54
N SER A 170 -7.37 29.56 17.16
CA SER A 170 -7.84 30.82 16.58
C SER A 170 -6.73 31.86 16.33
N ARG A 171 -5.54 31.65 16.89
CA ARG A 171 -4.33 32.46 16.69
C ARG A 171 -3.29 31.75 15.82
N ILE A 172 -3.71 30.77 15.03
CA ILE A 172 -2.87 30.12 14.02
C ILE A 172 -3.48 30.37 12.64
N TYR A 173 -2.67 30.89 11.71
CA TYR A 173 -3.02 31.03 10.32
C TYR A 173 -2.05 30.26 9.44
N ALA A 174 -2.52 29.14 8.89
CA ALA A 174 -1.75 28.29 8.00
C ALA A 174 -2.01 28.67 6.52
N LEU A 175 -0.93 28.78 5.75
CA LEU A 175 -0.94 29.13 4.33
C LEU A 175 -0.24 28.02 3.53
N ALA A 176 -1.01 27.31 2.70
CA ALA A 176 -0.44 26.32 1.80
C ALA A 176 0.38 26.99 0.69
N LYS A 177 1.59 26.50 0.47
CA LYS A 177 2.52 26.99 -0.58
C LYS A 177 2.08 26.68 -2.02
N GLY A 178 0.94 26.01 -2.19
CA GLY A 178 0.30 25.74 -3.48
C GLY A 178 0.66 24.41 -4.14
N ASP A 179 1.70 23.70 -3.68
CA ASP A 179 2.11 22.40 -4.24
C ASP A 179 0.97 21.38 -4.30
N ARG A 180 1.02 20.48 -5.29
CA ARG A 180 -0.02 19.45 -5.51
C ARG A 180 0.23 18.22 -4.64
N THR A 181 0.36 18.38 -3.32
CA THR A 181 0.59 17.23 -2.42
C THR A 181 -0.63 16.30 -2.37
N GLN A 182 -0.42 15.02 -2.07
CA GLN A 182 -1.44 13.98 -2.17
C GLN A 182 -2.66 14.24 -1.26
N ARG A 183 -2.43 14.73 -0.03
CA ARG A 183 -3.49 14.94 0.98
C ARG A 183 -3.73 16.40 1.32
N ARG A 184 -3.32 17.35 0.47
CA ARG A 184 -3.42 18.80 0.71
C ARG A 184 -4.79 19.22 1.23
N ASP A 185 -5.84 18.82 0.51
CA ASP A 185 -7.19 19.26 0.80
C ASP A 185 -7.72 18.65 2.12
N ARG A 186 -7.22 17.45 2.49
CA ARG A 186 -7.51 16.82 3.79
C ARG A 186 -6.86 17.59 4.92
N VAL A 187 -5.59 17.97 4.77
CA VAL A 187 -4.87 18.81 5.75
C VAL A 187 -5.61 20.13 5.93
N HIS A 188 -5.96 20.81 4.83
CA HIS A 188 -6.73 22.06 4.86
C HIS A 188 -8.06 21.91 5.61
N ALA A 189 -8.86 20.89 5.26
CA ALA A 189 -10.12 20.59 5.93
C ALA A 189 -9.96 20.31 7.43
N THR A 190 -8.91 19.58 7.79
CA THR A 190 -8.64 19.23 9.19
C THR A 190 -8.24 20.45 10.01
N LEU A 191 -7.40 21.33 9.48
CA LEU A 191 -7.02 22.57 10.17
C LEU A 191 -8.25 23.44 10.46
N LEU A 192 -9.12 23.64 9.47
CA LEU A 192 -10.38 24.37 9.65
C LEU A 192 -11.28 23.73 10.71
N ALA A 193 -11.40 22.40 10.72
CA ALA A 193 -12.19 21.66 11.71
C ALA A 193 -11.65 21.81 13.15
N HIS A 194 -10.34 22.04 13.29
CA HIS A 194 -9.69 22.33 14.58
C HIS A 194 -9.71 23.82 14.95
N GLY A 195 -10.39 24.67 14.17
CA GLY A 195 -10.45 26.12 14.41
C GLY A 195 -9.18 26.87 14.02
N ILE A 196 -8.28 26.25 13.27
CA ILE A 196 -7.08 26.88 12.72
C ILE A 196 -7.43 27.50 11.36
N ALA A 197 -7.16 28.80 11.21
CA ALA A 197 -7.38 29.47 9.93
C ALA A 197 -6.46 28.86 8.87
N SER A 198 -6.98 28.62 7.67
CA SER A 198 -6.24 27.93 6.61
C SER A 198 -6.57 28.56 5.25
N ALA A 199 -5.55 28.89 4.45
CA ALA A 199 -5.72 29.41 3.09
C ALA A 199 -4.54 28.99 2.18
N VAL A 200 -4.49 29.51 0.95
CA VAL A 200 -3.44 29.21 -0.04
C VAL A 200 -2.71 30.50 -0.41
N LEU A 201 -1.37 30.43 -0.43
CA LEU A 201 -0.49 31.43 -1.01
C LEU A 201 0.53 30.72 -1.92
N ASP A 202 0.08 30.43 -3.15
CA ASP A 202 0.81 29.61 -4.13
C ASP A 202 2.08 30.31 -4.62
N ASN A 203 3.17 29.54 -4.77
CA ASN A 203 4.39 30.04 -5.39
C ASN A 203 4.17 30.52 -6.82
N THR A 204 3.22 29.96 -7.58
CA THR A 204 2.93 30.44 -8.94
C THR A 204 2.48 31.89 -8.90
N ALA A 205 1.65 32.25 -7.93
CA ALA A 205 1.19 33.62 -7.73
C ALA A 205 2.35 34.54 -7.33
N ILE A 206 3.24 34.08 -6.46
CA ILE A 206 4.43 34.85 -6.03
C ILE A 206 5.43 35.06 -7.17
N ASN A 207 5.64 34.04 -8.00
CA ASN A 207 6.63 34.06 -9.08
C ASN A 207 6.10 34.77 -10.35
N ALA A 208 4.78 34.83 -10.53
CA ALA A 208 4.13 35.51 -11.66
C ALA A 208 3.00 36.45 -11.18
N PRO A 209 3.33 37.51 -10.41
CA PRO A 209 2.33 38.35 -9.74
C PRO A 209 1.38 39.06 -10.71
N GLU A 210 1.85 39.43 -11.90
CA GLU A 210 1.06 40.09 -12.94
C GLU A 210 -0.10 39.21 -13.43
N SER A 211 0.10 37.89 -13.48
CA SER A 211 -0.91 36.92 -13.93
C SER A 211 -1.85 36.45 -12.81
N HIS A 212 -1.53 36.75 -11.54
CA HIS A 212 -2.22 36.24 -10.35
C HIS A 212 -2.59 37.36 -9.34
N HIS A 213 -2.85 38.58 -9.83
CA HIS A 213 -3.08 39.75 -8.97
C HIS A 213 -4.21 39.55 -7.95
N SER A 214 -5.35 38.97 -8.34
CA SER A 214 -6.49 38.75 -7.44
C SER A 214 -6.18 37.77 -6.32
N GLU A 215 -5.50 36.66 -6.63
CA GLU A 215 -5.09 35.63 -5.66
C GLU A 215 -4.12 36.21 -4.63
N LEU A 216 -3.11 36.96 -5.10
CA LEU A 216 -2.16 37.64 -4.22
C LEU A 216 -2.83 38.69 -3.34
N ALA A 217 -3.74 39.50 -3.90
CA ALA A 217 -4.46 40.52 -3.14
C ALA A 217 -5.32 39.89 -2.03
N ALA A 218 -6.01 38.78 -2.32
CA ALA A 218 -6.80 38.06 -1.34
C ALA A 218 -5.93 37.45 -0.23
N ALA A 219 -4.82 36.81 -0.58
CA ALA A 219 -3.89 36.25 0.40
C ALA A 219 -3.29 37.33 1.31
N ARG A 220 -2.89 38.48 0.74
CA ARG A 220 -2.40 39.64 1.51
C ARG A 220 -3.47 40.19 2.44
N ALA A 221 -4.70 40.36 1.97
CA ALA A 221 -5.80 40.82 2.81
C ALA A 221 -6.06 39.89 4.01
N GLY A 222 -5.95 38.57 3.81
CA GLY A 222 -6.04 37.59 4.89
C GLY A 222 -4.92 37.71 5.92
N VAL A 223 -3.67 37.86 5.44
CA VAL A 223 -2.50 38.06 6.31
C VAL A 223 -2.62 39.37 7.09
N ASP A 224 -3.01 40.45 6.41
CA ASP A 224 -3.21 41.77 7.00
C ASP A 224 -4.25 41.73 8.14
N ALA A 225 -5.42 41.12 7.87
CA ALA A 225 -6.49 40.99 8.86
C ALA A 225 -6.06 40.14 10.07
N PHE A 226 -5.27 39.10 9.84
CA PHE A 226 -4.75 38.26 10.91
C PHE A 226 -3.75 39.01 11.80
N ILE A 227 -2.83 39.77 11.21
CA ILE A 227 -1.87 40.60 11.95
C ILE A 227 -2.61 41.66 12.77
N ASP A 228 -3.55 42.38 12.16
CA ASP A 228 -4.33 43.42 12.83
C ASP A 228 -5.12 42.83 14.02
N GLY A 229 -5.75 41.66 13.83
CA GLY A 229 -6.47 40.95 14.88
C GLY A 229 -5.58 40.46 16.03
N ALA A 230 -4.40 39.92 15.71
CA ALA A 230 -3.44 39.46 16.72
C ALA A 230 -2.93 40.62 17.57
N HIS A 231 -2.53 41.74 16.95
CA HIS A 231 -2.08 42.93 17.66
C HIS A 231 -3.19 43.57 18.48
N ALA A 232 -4.42 43.63 17.97
CA ALA A 232 -5.58 44.12 18.73
C ALA A 232 -5.87 43.27 19.98
N ALA A 233 -5.56 41.96 19.93
CA ALA A 233 -5.61 41.05 21.06
C ALA A 233 -4.37 41.10 21.97
N GLY A 234 -3.44 42.03 21.74
CA GLY A 234 -2.20 42.19 22.52
C GLY A 234 -1.18 41.07 22.30
N CYS A 235 -1.31 40.30 21.21
CA CYS A 235 -0.40 39.19 20.88
C CYS A 235 0.64 39.64 19.86
N ARG A 236 1.84 39.09 19.95
CA ARG A 236 2.89 39.25 18.93
C ARG A 236 2.68 38.27 17.78
N VAL A 237 3.15 38.58 16.59
CA VAL A 237 3.03 37.71 15.40
C VAL A 237 4.37 37.07 15.07
N LEU A 238 4.42 35.74 15.19
CA LEU A 238 5.52 34.89 14.72
C LEU A 238 5.21 34.40 13.30
N VAL A 239 6.25 34.33 12.47
CA VAL A 239 6.17 33.70 11.15
C VAL A 239 7.07 32.47 11.10
N ILE A 240 6.55 31.34 10.65
CA ILE A 240 7.37 30.20 10.18
C ILE A 240 7.16 30.11 8.67
N ASP A 241 8.21 30.42 7.89
CA ASP A 241 8.11 30.63 6.44
C ASP A 241 9.00 29.64 5.66
N ASP A 242 8.38 28.92 4.74
CA ASP A 242 9.06 28.18 3.68
C ASP A 242 9.11 29.03 2.41
N GLY A 243 10.21 29.76 2.23
CA GLY A 243 10.45 30.62 1.08
C GLY A 243 10.48 32.12 1.39
N GLY A 244 10.32 32.54 2.64
CA GLY A 244 10.64 33.89 3.10
C GLY A 244 9.81 35.01 2.52
N PHE A 245 8.62 34.73 1.97
CA PHE A 245 7.77 35.76 1.36
C PHE A 245 7.06 36.62 2.41
N ILE A 246 6.50 35.99 3.45
CA ILE A 246 5.85 36.70 4.56
C ILE A 246 6.91 37.42 5.39
N ALA A 247 8.01 36.74 5.72
CA ALA A 247 9.11 37.33 6.49
C ALA A 247 9.72 38.55 5.78
N GLN A 248 9.93 38.46 4.46
CA GLN A 248 10.45 39.57 3.67
C GLN A 248 9.45 40.74 3.56
N GLY A 249 8.17 40.46 3.29
CA GLY A 249 7.16 41.50 3.10
C GLY A 249 6.79 42.23 4.39
N TYR A 250 6.52 41.49 5.46
CA TYR A 250 6.00 42.02 6.72
C TYR A 250 7.08 42.22 7.79
N GLY A 251 8.29 41.68 7.59
CA GLY A 251 9.43 41.93 8.47
C GLY A 251 10.23 43.19 8.12
N SER A 252 9.91 43.84 6.99
CA SER A 252 10.57 45.07 6.56
C SER A 252 10.31 46.23 7.52
N LYS A 253 11.26 47.18 7.58
CA LYS A 253 11.11 48.44 8.32
C LYS A 253 9.98 49.32 7.78
N ASP A 254 9.69 49.22 6.49
CA ASP A 254 8.72 50.05 5.77
C ASP A 254 7.35 49.37 5.65
N ALA A 255 7.17 48.20 6.25
CA ALA A 255 5.91 47.45 6.17
C ALA A 255 4.81 48.16 6.97
N SER A 256 3.65 48.39 6.33
CA SER A 256 2.48 49.03 6.96
C SER A 256 1.91 48.20 8.11
N ARG A 257 2.09 46.88 8.04
CA ARG A 257 1.78 45.90 9.08
C ARG A 257 3.04 45.08 9.30
N ARG A 258 3.41 44.90 10.55
CA ARG A 258 4.65 44.21 10.90
C ARG A 258 4.36 42.90 11.59
N VAL A 259 5.17 41.90 11.28
CA VAL A 259 5.34 40.74 12.16
C VAL A 259 6.48 41.01 13.12
N ASP A 260 6.62 40.22 14.18
CA ASP A 260 7.55 40.49 15.28
C ASP A 260 8.82 39.65 15.21
N ALA A 261 8.73 38.41 14.70
CA ALA A 261 9.85 37.49 14.57
C ALA A 261 9.56 36.45 13.48
N ALA A 262 10.60 35.84 12.91
CA ALA A 262 10.42 34.77 11.93
C ALA A 262 11.41 33.60 12.07
N VAL A 263 11.03 32.43 11.55
CA VAL A 263 11.90 31.27 11.31
C VAL A 263 11.83 30.95 9.82
N GLU A 264 12.96 31.04 9.12
CA GLU A 264 13.05 30.70 7.70
C GLU A 264 13.55 29.26 7.49
N LEU A 265 12.83 28.49 6.69
CA LEU A 265 13.04 27.06 6.48
C LEU A 265 13.86 26.71 5.23
N THR A 266 14.07 27.67 4.30
CA THR A 266 14.71 27.40 3.01
C THR A 266 15.81 28.39 2.62
N VAL A 267 16.79 27.89 1.86
CA VAL A 267 17.86 28.73 1.30
C VAL A 267 17.31 29.75 0.29
N SER A 268 16.30 29.39 -0.49
CA SER A 268 15.65 30.30 -1.44
C SER A 268 14.92 31.44 -0.72
N GLY A 269 14.31 31.18 0.44
CA GLY A 269 13.72 32.23 1.27
C GLY A 269 14.74 33.17 1.87
N LEU A 270 15.90 32.66 2.32
CA LEU A 270 17.01 33.52 2.73
C LEU A 270 17.53 34.40 1.60
N LYS A 271 17.66 33.87 0.37
CA LYS A 271 18.03 34.66 -0.82
C LYS A 271 17.02 35.79 -1.05
N ARG A 272 15.72 35.49 -0.93
CA ARG A 272 14.64 36.48 -1.07
C ARG A 272 14.69 37.56 0.01
N ILE A 273 14.87 37.17 1.26
CA ILE A 273 15.05 38.10 2.39
C ILE A 273 16.26 39.01 2.14
N ALA A 274 17.41 38.43 1.77
CA ALA A 274 18.63 39.19 1.51
C ALA A 274 18.49 40.18 0.34
N ALA A 275 17.79 39.78 -0.73
CA ALA A 275 17.57 40.63 -1.90
C ALA A 275 16.66 41.84 -1.62
N ALA A 276 15.79 41.76 -0.60
CA ALA A 276 14.83 42.81 -0.28
C ALA A 276 15.37 43.92 0.65
N GLY A 277 16.57 43.76 1.20
CA GLY A 277 17.18 44.74 2.11
C GLY A 277 16.99 44.39 3.61
N PRO A 278 17.34 45.31 4.52
CA PRO A 278 17.41 45.01 5.95
C PRO A 278 16.02 44.77 6.56
N LEU A 279 15.90 43.68 7.32
CA LEU A 279 14.71 43.39 8.13
C LEU A 279 14.75 44.16 9.45
N ALA A 280 13.55 44.49 9.96
CA ALA A 280 13.36 45.11 11.27
C ALA A 280 12.98 44.09 12.37
N ILE A 281 13.05 42.79 12.05
CA ILE A 281 12.74 41.69 12.96
C ILE A 281 13.93 40.71 13.05
N PRO A 282 14.07 39.97 14.16
CA PRO A 282 14.95 38.80 14.19
C PRO A 282 14.36 37.66 13.35
N VAL A 283 15.22 37.01 12.57
CA VAL A 283 14.89 35.82 11.76
C VAL A 283 15.86 34.68 12.09
N LEU A 284 15.35 33.56 12.58
CA LEU A 284 16.16 32.35 12.73
C LEU A 284 16.34 31.64 11.39
N ASN A 285 17.59 31.32 11.07
CA ASN A 285 17.94 30.55 9.88
C ASN A 285 17.99 29.06 10.22
N LEU A 286 16.86 28.36 10.04
CA LEU A 286 16.83 26.92 10.16
C LEU A 286 17.33 26.24 8.87
N ALA A 287 17.23 26.93 7.72
CA ALA A 287 17.59 26.41 6.40
C ALA A 287 19.06 25.96 6.26
N ARG A 288 19.98 26.63 6.97
CA ARG A 288 21.43 26.31 6.97
C ARG A 288 21.92 25.63 8.25
N SER A 289 21.02 25.30 9.18
CA SER A 289 21.37 24.57 10.40
C SER A 289 21.96 23.19 10.10
N GLU A 290 22.75 22.65 11.04
CA GLU A 290 23.23 21.27 10.97
C GLU A 290 22.07 20.28 10.95
N LEU A 291 20.97 20.58 11.63
CA LEU A 291 19.75 19.77 11.60
C LEU A 291 19.22 19.62 10.16
N LYS A 292 19.10 20.72 9.40
CA LYS A 292 18.61 20.65 8.02
C LYS A 292 19.61 19.98 7.09
N THR A 293 20.89 20.35 7.19
CA THR A 293 21.94 19.85 6.29
C THR A 293 22.27 18.39 6.54
N ARG A 294 22.43 17.98 7.80
CA ARG A 294 22.87 16.61 8.14
C ARG A 294 21.71 15.61 8.25
N LEU A 295 20.53 16.02 8.73
CA LEU A 295 19.39 15.11 8.92
C LEU A 295 18.25 15.36 7.93
N GLY A 296 17.95 16.62 7.61
CA GLY A 296 16.82 16.97 6.72
C GLY A 296 17.05 16.63 5.23
N TYR A 297 18.15 17.09 4.62
CA TYR A 297 18.40 16.88 3.19
C TYR A 297 18.57 15.42 2.76
N PRO A 298 19.14 14.49 3.56
CA PRO A 298 19.10 13.07 3.25
C PRO A 298 17.68 12.52 3.04
N GLU A 299 16.73 12.87 3.92
CA GLU A 299 15.34 12.43 3.83
C GLU A 299 14.60 13.09 2.65
N ILE A 300 14.89 14.37 2.38
CA ILE A 300 14.39 15.06 1.17
C ILE A 300 14.91 14.36 -0.09
N ALA A 301 16.21 14.03 -0.15
CA ALA A 301 16.82 13.38 -1.31
C ALA A 301 16.31 11.94 -1.52
N ASP A 302 16.08 11.17 -0.45
CA ASP A 302 15.43 9.86 -0.54
C ASP A 302 14.00 10.00 -1.08
N SER A 303 13.22 10.94 -0.55
CA SER A 303 11.88 11.26 -1.03
C SER A 303 11.87 11.58 -2.54
N CYS A 304 12.81 12.42 -2.99
CA CYS A 304 13.00 12.74 -4.40
C CYS A 304 13.28 11.48 -5.23
N ALA A 305 14.22 10.64 -4.79
CA ALA A 305 14.59 9.41 -5.50
C ALA A 305 13.44 8.39 -5.56
N ARG A 306 12.70 8.18 -4.46
CA ARG A 306 11.53 7.30 -4.42
C ARG A 306 10.44 7.78 -5.36
N ARG A 307 10.15 9.08 -5.36
CA ARG A 307 9.10 9.65 -6.23
C ARG A 307 9.48 9.54 -7.70
N LEU A 308 10.72 9.83 -8.05
CA LEU A 308 11.23 9.64 -9.40
C LEU A 308 11.10 8.18 -9.87
N ARG A 309 11.48 7.21 -9.03
CA ARG A 309 11.30 5.77 -9.35
C ARG A 309 9.83 5.39 -9.54
N SER A 310 8.94 5.93 -8.70
CA SER A 310 7.51 5.66 -8.79
C SER A 310 6.92 6.17 -10.12
N LEU A 311 7.26 7.39 -10.53
CA LEU A 311 6.75 7.98 -11.77
C LEU A 311 7.37 7.34 -13.03
N LEU A 312 8.63 6.94 -12.94
CA LEU A 312 9.35 6.31 -14.06
C LEU A 312 9.44 4.79 -13.91
N ALA A 313 8.47 4.16 -13.22
CA ALA A 313 8.49 2.71 -12.95
C ALA A 313 8.52 1.85 -14.23
N ALA A 314 7.96 2.36 -15.33
CA ALA A 314 7.98 1.72 -16.64
C ALA A 314 9.30 1.91 -17.40
N HIS A 315 10.29 2.61 -16.82
CA HIS A 315 11.53 2.97 -17.50
C HIS A 315 12.74 2.42 -16.76
N LYS A 316 13.64 1.79 -17.52
CA LYS A 316 14.91 1.30 -16.98
C LYS A 316 15.78 2.50 -16.60
N ILE A 317 16.26 2.53 -15.34
CA ILE A 317 17.24 3.53 -14.86
C ILE A 317 18.66 2.92 -14.80
N ILE A 318 18.76 1.67 -14.36
CA ILE A 318 20.03 0.95 -14.19
C ILE A 318 20.85 0.99 -15.49
N GLY A 319 22.10 1.42 -15.41
CA GLY A 319 23.07 1.50 -16.49
C GLY A 319 22.80 2.60 -17.52
N ARG A 320 21.79 3.46 -17.33
CA ARG A 320 21.52 4.60 -18.23
C ARG A 320 22.12 5.89 -17.68
N GLN A 321 22.39 6.81 -18.60
CA GLN A 321 22.94 8.13 -18.28
C GLN A 321 21.87 9.06 -17.71
N VAL A 322 22.19 9.67 -16.56
CA VAL A 322 21.37 10.68 -15.90
C VAL A 322 22.22 11.91 -15.69
N LEU A 323 21.71 13.08 -16.07
CA LEU A 323 22.37 14.36 -15.84
C LEU A 323 21.75 15.03 -14.62
N VAL A 324 22.55 15.39 -13.63
CA VAL A 324 22.11 16.18 -12.47
C VAL A 324 22.71 17.58 -12.60
N ILE A 325 21.84 18.59 -12.60
CA ILE A 325 22.20 20.01 -12.69
C ILE A 325 22.03 20.61 -11.29
N GLY A 326 23.16 21.04 -10.71
CA GLY A 326 23.29 21.41 -9.31
C GLY A 326 23.83 20.25 -8.47
N PHE A 327 24.94 20.46 -7.76
CA PHE A 327 25.59 19.51 -6.85
C PHE A 327 25.71 20.09 -5.43
N GLY A 328 24.71 20.88 -5.02
CA GLY A 328 24.58 21.37 -3.65
C GLY A 328 24.05 20.31 -2.68
N GLU A 329 23.42 20.76 -1.58
CA GLU A 329 22.92 19.86 -0.52
C GLU A 329 21.96 18.77 -1.04
N LEU A 330 21.01 19.11 -1.90
CA LEU A 330 20.09 18.15 -2.49
C LEU A 330 20.73 17.34 -3.63
N GLY A 331 21.38 18.03 -4.58
CA GLY A 331 21.93 17.43 -5.79
C GLY A 331 22.97 16.34 -5.52
N SER A 332 23.88 16.57 -4.57
CA SER A 332 24.91 15.60 -4.18
C SER A 332 24.33 14.30 -3.62
N ARG A 333 23.33 14.40 -2.73
CA ARG A 333 22.65 13.25 -2.13
C ARG A 333 21.80 12.49 -3.15
N LEU A 334 21.10 13.23 -4.02
CA LEU A 334 20.30 12.63 -5.08
C LEU A 334 21.16 11.91 -6.14
N ALA A 335 22.32 12.49 -6.49
CA ALA A 335 23.33 11.83 -7.32
C ALA A 335 23.86 10.54 -6.66
N GLY A 336 24.05 10.53 -5.34
CA GLY A 336 24.35 9.34 -4.55
C GLY A 336 23.27 8.26 -4.69
N ASN A 337 22.01 8.63 -4.44
CA ASN A 337 20.86 7.72 -4.54
C ASN A 337 20.68 7.13 -5.95
N LEU A 338 20.84 7.94 -6.99
CA LEU A 338 20.73 7.50 -8.38
C LEU A 338 21.88 6.55 -8.77
N ARG A 339 23.11 6.84 -8.33
CA ARG A 339 24.26 5.96 -8.56
C ARG A 339 24.11 4.63 -7.81
N ALA A 340 23.60 4.64 -6.58
CA ALA A 340 23.30 3.43 -5.82
C ALA A 340 22.25 2.54 -6.51
N GLN A 341 21.35 3.14 -7.30
CA GLN A 341 20.41 2.43 -8.18
C GLN A 341 21.02 2.00 -9.51
N GLY A 342 22.33 2.16 -9.70
CA GLY A 342 23.06 1.77 -10.91
C GLY A 342 22.98 2.76 -12.06
N ALA A 343 22.47 3.98 -11.88
CA ALA A 343 22.51 5.01 -12.92
C ALA A 343 23.95 5.50 -13.19
N GLN A 344 24.25 5.85 -14.43
CA GLN A 344 25.48 6.55 -14.80
C GLN A 344 25.26 8.06 -14.64
N VAL A 345 25.61 8.59 -13.48
CA VAL A 345 25.31 9.98 -13.12
C VAL A 345 26.41 10.93 -13.59
N HIS A 346 26.04 11.96 -14.33
CA HIS A 346 26.89 13.08 -14.74
C HIS A 346 26.45 14.35 -14.01
N ILE A 347 27.40 15.19 -13.63
CA ILE A 347 27.14 16.41 -12.85
C ILE A 347 27.45 17.66 -13.67
N VAL A 348 26.55 18.64 -13.61
CA VAL A 348 26.79 20.01 -14.04
C VAL A 348 26.59 20.94 -12.84
N ASP A 349 27.55 21.82 -12.62
CA ASP A 349 27.43 22.93 -11.67
C ASP A 349 28.23 24.13 -12.17
N THR A 350 27.86 25.33 -11.73
CA THR A 350 28.59 26.56 -12.00
C THR A 350 29.65 26.84 -10.94
N ASP A 351 29.50 26.30 -9.72
CA ASP A 351 30.47 26.41 -8.64
C ASP A 351 31.64 25.42 -8.84
N PRO A 352 32.89 25.93 -9.00
CA PRO A 352 34.07 25.08 -9.11
C PRO A 352 34.26 24.13 -7.94
N LEU A 353 33.89 24.52 -6.71
CA LEU A 353 34.06 23.66 -5.54
C LEU A 353 33.10 22.47 -5.59
N ALA A 354 31.84 22.70 -5.94
CA ALA A 354 30.86 21.63 -6.14
C ALA A 354 31.31 20.64 -7.24
N LEU A 355 31.90 21.15 -8.33
CA LEU A 355 32.48 20.31 -9.39
C LEU A 355 33.68 19.47 -8.91
N ILE A 356 34.57 20.04 -8.10
CA ILE A 356 35.71 19.32 -7.51
C ILE A 356 35.20 18.17 -6.63
N LEU A 357 34.27 18.47 -5.71
CA LEU A 357 33.69 17.48 -4.80
C LEU A 357 32.96 16.36 -5.56
N ALA A 358 32.22 16.70 -6.63
CA ALA A 358 31.60 15.71 -7.50
C ALA A 358 32.63 14.83 -8.22
N ALA A 359 33.70 15.42 -8.76
CA ALA A 359 34.75 14.69 -9.45
C ALA A 359 35.51 13.75 -8.51
N GLU A 360 35.87 14.21 -7.31
CA GLU A 360 36.51 13.38 -6.27
C GLU A 360 35.59 12.27 -5.75
N SER A 361 34.28 12.51 -5.77
CA SER A 361 33.26 11.49 -5.48
C SER A 361 33.09 10.48 -6.61
N GLY A 362 33.79 10.62 -7.74
CA GLY A 362 33.80 9.70 -8.88
C GLY A 362 32.72 9.96 -9.94
N TYR A 363 32.14 11.16 -10.00
CA TYR A 363 31.20 11.55 -11.05
C TYR A 363 31.93 12.25 -12.21
N PRO A 364 31.59 11.97 -13.48
CA PRO A 364 31.99 12.84 -14.59
C PRO A 364 31.33 14.23 -14.44
N THR A 365 32.12 15.29 -14.57
CA THR A 365 31.67 16.66 -14.32
C THR A 365 31.82 17.57 -15.54
N HIS A 366 30.93 18.55 -15.66
CA HIS A 366 30.91 19.52 -16.75
C HIS A 366 30.59 20.91 -16.21
N ARG A 367 31.27 21.95 -16.72
CA ARG A 367 31.00 23.35 -16.34
C ARG A 367 29.75 23.95 -16.98
N ARG A 368 29.28 23.36 -18.09
CA ARG A 368 28.15 23.84 -18.88
C ARG A 368 27.27 22.67 -19.28
N VAL A 369 25.95 22.89 -19.24
CA VAL A 369 24.96 21.89 -19.67
C VAL A 369 25.18 21.47 -21.12
N ALA A 370 25.40 22.42 -22.03
CA ALA A 370 25.70 22.13 -23.44
C ALA A 370 26.87 21.15 -23.64
N ASP A 371 27.93 21.24 -22.81
CA ASP A 371 29.09 20.35 -22.93
C ASP A 371 28.74 18.93 -22.44
N ALA A 372 27.94 18.83 -21.36
CA ALA A 372 27.41 17.55 -20.89
C ALA A 372 26.49 16.90 -21.94
N LEU A 373 25.56 17.66 -22.53
CA LEU A 373 24.61 17.16 -23.53
C LEU A 373 25.29 16.75 -24.85
N ARG A 374 26.45 17.33 -25.19
CA ARG A 374 27.25 16.86 -26.33
C ARG A 374 28.05 15.59 -26.01
N ALA A 375 28.54 15.48 -24.78
CA ALA A 375 29.32 14.33 -24.33
C ALA A 375 28.46 13.11 -23.99
N THR A 376 27.16 13.32 -23.71
CA THR A 376 26.27 12.29 -23.15
C THR A 376 24.90 12.28 -23.82
N ALA A 377 24.11 11.28 -23.44
CA ALA A 377 22.80 10.97 -23.98
C ALA A 377 21.79 10.77 -22.84
N PRO A 378 21.61 11.75 -21.93
CA PRO A 378 20.84 11.52 -20.74
C PRO A 378 19.37 11.30 -21.12
N PHE A 379 18.79 10.21 -20.64
CA PHE A 379 17.34 10.01 -20.79
C PHE A 379 16.55 10.79 -19.73
N LEU A 380 17.25 11.17 -18.66
CA LEU A 380 16.72 11.89 -17.52
C LEU A 380 17.69 13.00 -17.16
N ILE A 381 17.15 14.22 -17.03
CA ILE A 381 17.84 15.39 -16.51
C ILE A 381 17.14 15.82 -15.23
N VAL A 382 17.90 15.97 -14.16
CA VAL A 382 17.43 16.31 -12.82
C VAL A 382 17.87 17.72 -12.50
N GLY A 383 16.92 18.60 -12.19
CA GLY A 383 17.19 19.96 -11.72
C GLY A 383 17.18 20.02 -10.19
N THR A 384 18.19 20.66 -9.60
CA THR A 384 18.25 20.94 -8.15
C THR A 384 18.79 22.35 -7.87
N THR A 385 18.63 23.26 -8.83
CA THR A 385 19.34 24.55 -8.84
C THR A 385 18.62 25.63 -8.04
N GLY A 386 17.28 25.57 -8.02
CA GLY A 386 16.44 26.64 -7.48
C GLY A 386 16.26 27.84 -8.42
N ASP A 387 16.86 27.78 -9.61
CA ASP A 387 16.77 28.71 -10.73
C ASP A 387 16.47 27.90 -12.01
N ASP A 388 16.52 28.51 -13.20
CA ASP A 388 16.28 27.76 -14.43
C ASP A 388 17.47 26.89 -14.82
N ALA A 389 17.28 25.57 -14.78
CA ALA A 389 18.34 24.60 -15.03
C ALA A 389 18.78 24.50 -16.50
N LEU A 390 17.98 24.98 -17.46
CA LEU A 390 18.27 24.92 -18.91
C LEU A 390 18.07 26.28 -19.57
N THR A 391 18.95 26.63 -20.50
CA THR A 391 18.75 27.78 -21.38
C THR A 391 18.03 27.39 -22.67
N THR A 392 17.53 28.37 -23.43
CA THR A 392 16.94 28.12 -24.76
C THR A 392 17.92 27.43 -25.72
N ALA A 393 19.22 27.71 -25.59
CA ALA A 393 20.26 27.06 -26.41
C ALA A 393 20.45 25.58 -26.02
N ASP A 394 20.34 25.24 -24.73
CA ASP A 394 20.44 23.86 -24.25
C ASP A 394 19.26 23.01 -24.73
N LEU A 395 18.05 23.58 -24.84
CA LEU A 395 16.87 22.87 -25.33
C LEU A 395 17.07 22.30 -26.74
N ALA A 396 17.86 22.95 -27.60
CA ALA A 396 18.15 22.47 -28.95
C ALA A 396 19.10 21.26 -28.98
N LEU A 397 19.77 20.96 -27.85
CA LEU A 397 20.69 19.83 -27.69
C LEU A 397 20.02 18.61 -27.02
N LEU A 398 18.78 18.77 -26.55
CA LEU A 398 18.03 17.69 -25.93
C LEU A 398 17.67 16.61 -26.95
N ARG A 399 17.79 15.35 -26.52
CA ARG A 399 17.29 14.22 -27.30
C ARG A 399 15.78 14.14 -27.23
N ASP A 400 15.19 13.53 -28.25
CA ASP A 400 13.76 13.23 -28.26
C ASP A 400 13.38 12.32 -27.09
N ASP A 401 12.20 12.57 -26.51
CA ASP A 401 11.65 11.88 -25.35
C ASP A 401 12.52 11.91 -24.07
N VAL A 402 13.29 12.99 -23.85
CA VAL A 402 13.99 13.20 -22.57
C VAL A 402 13.02 13.54 -21.43
N PHE A 403 13.29 13.02 -20.23
CA PHE A 403 12.58 13.40 -19.01
C PHE A 403 13.32 14.50 -18.25
N LEU A 404 12.58 15.51 -17.80
CA LEU A 404 13.08 16.61 -16.98
C LEU A 404 12.42 16.54 -15.60
N ALA A 405 13.20 16.33 -14.55
CA ALA A 405 12.72 16.13 -13.18
C ALA A 405 13.09 17.35 -12.29
N PRO A 406 12.16 18.29 -12.08
CA PRO A 406 12.39 19.44 -11.20
C PRO A 406 12.30 19.05 -9.72
N PHE A 407 13.26 19.46 -8.90
CA PHE A 407 13.22 19.29 -7.43
C PHE A 407 13.41 20.60 -6.65
N ALA A 408 13.46 21.73 -7.35
CA ALA A 408 13.37 23.06 -6.78
C ALA A 408 12.40 23.94 -7.60
N THR A 409 11.92 25.02 -6.98
CA THR A 409 10.75 25.80 -7.44
C THR A 409 10.86 26.41 -8.84
N GLN A 410 12.06 26.60 -9.40
CA GLN A 410 12.26 27.21 -10.72
C GLN A 410 12.95 26.30 -11.75
N ASP A 411 13.23 25.04 -11.40
CA ASP A 411 13.90 24.14 -12.35
C ASP A 411 13.00 23.95 -13.60
N PHE A 412 13.58 24.19 -14.79
CA PHE A 412 12.91 24.08 -16.09
C PHE A 412 11.74 25.05 -16.32
N SER A 413 11.68 26.17 -15.59
CA SER A 413 10.61 27.17 -15.70
C SER A 413 10.49 27.77 -17.11
N LEU A 414 11.56 27.77 -17.91
CA LEU A 414 11.60 28.20 -19.29
C LEU A 414 10.52 27.52 -20.14
N LEU A 415 10.26 26.23 -19.88
CA LEU A 415 9.24 25.47 -20.62
C LEU A 415 7.81 25.87 -20.23
N ALA A 416 7.61 26.55 -19.09
CA ALA A 416 6.32 27.11 -18.69
C ALA A 416 6.00 28.46 -19.36
N THR A 417 6.94 29.05 -20.11
CA THR A 417 6.67 30.28 -20.88
C THR A 417 5.65 30.05 -21.99
N THR A 418 4.88 31.08 -22.35
CA THR A 418 3.81 31.03 -23.38
C THR A 418 4.26 30.34 -24.66
N ARG A 419 5.50 30.61 -25.10
CA ARG A 419 6.13 30.01 -26.29
C ARG A 419 6.04 28.49 -26.34
N TYR A 420 6.26 27.80 -25.21
CA TYR A 420 6.28 26.34 -25.14
C TYR A 420 4.98 25.78 -24.54
N ALA A 421 4.36 26.52 -23.62
CA ALA A 421 3.16 26.09 -22.90
C ALA A 421 1.94 25.89 -23.81
N GLU A 422 1.79 26.68 -24.88
CA GLU A 422 0.68 26.55 -25.84
C GLU A 422 0.67 25.21 -26.58
N GLN A 423 1.85 24.60 -26.77
CA GLN A 423 2.00 23.31 -27.45
C GLN A 423 2.15 22.14 -26.48
N ALA A 424 2.04 22.40 -25.17
CA ALA A 424 2.27 21.39 -24.15
C ALA A 424 1.04 20.50 -23.96
N THR A 425 1.24 19.18 -24.02
CA THR A 425 0.18 18.20 -23.78
C THR A 425 0.31 17.60 -22.37
N PRO A 426 -0.79 17.53 -21.59
CA PRO A 426 -0.75 16.87 -20.29
C PRO A 426 -0.59 15.35 -20.48
N ILE A 427 0.27 14.74 -19.68
CA ILE A 427 0.39 13.29 -19.53
C ILE A 427 -0.16 12.95 -18.14
N PRO A 428 -1.38 12.37 -18.06
CA PRO A 428 -2.04 12.10 -16.79
C PRO A 428 -1.14 11.34 -15.79
N GLY A 429 -1.02 11.89 -14.59
CA GLY A 429 -0.24 11.31 -13.49
C GLY A 429 1.29 11.42 -13.63
N ILE A 430 1.81 12.02 -14.71
CA ILE A 430 3.26 12.13 -14.97
C ILE A 430 3.71 13.59 -15.02
N GLY A 431 3.04 14.44 -15.80
CA GLY A 431 3.43 15.84 -16.00
C GLY A 431 2.99 16.38 -17.35
N ARG A 432 3.86 17.16 -18.01
CA ARG A 432 3.56 17.80 -19.32
C ARG A 432 4.65 17.49 -20.35
N ARG A 433 4.23 17.13 -21.55
CA ARG A 433 5.11 16.98 -22.71
C ARG A 433 5.11 18.24 -23.56
N TYR A 434 6.31 18.74 -23.84
CA TYR A 434 6.56 19.94 -24.62
C TYR A 434 7.17 19.56 -25.96
N ARG A 435 6.73 20.26 -27.01
CA ARG A 435 7.37 20.21 -28.32
C ARG A 435 8.47 21.27 -28.39
N LEU A 436 9.70 20.84 -28.65
CA LEU A 436 10.88 21.69 -28.76
C LEU A 436 11.11 22.13 -30.20
N ALA A 437 12.00 23.12 -30.37
CA ALA A 437 12.48 23.51 -31.69
C ALA A 437 13.16 22.32 -32.39
N GLY A 438 12.82 22.07 -33.65
CA GLY A 438 13.32 20.91 -34.41
C GLY A 438 12.44 19.65 -34.35
N GLY A 439 11.34 19.67 -33.58
CA GLY A 439 10.35 18.59 -33.55
C GLY A 439 10.57 17.53 -32.47
N HIS A 440 11.62 17.65 -31.66
CA HIS A 440 11.85 16.81 -30.48
C HIS A 440 10.86 17.10 -29.36
N HIS A 441 10.69 16.14 -28.45
CA HIS A 441 9.82 16.24 -27.28
C HIS A 441 10.63 16.13 -25.99
N ALA A 442 10.26 16.93 -25.00
CA ALA A 442 10.72 16.78 -23.62
C ALA A 442 9.52 16.65 -22.69
N THR A 443 9.60 15.74 -21.72
CA THR A 443 8.54 15.56 -20.72
C THR A 443 9.02 16.13 -19.39
N VAL A 444 8.43 17.24 -18.95
CA VAL A 444 8.65 17.80 -17.62
C VAL A 444 7.74 17.07 -16.64
N LEU A 445 8.34 16.39 -15.68
CA LEU A 445 7.64 15.65 -14.66
C LEU A 445 7.00 16.61 -13.64
N GLY A 446 5.88 16.21 -13.06
CA GLY A 446 5.23 16.94 -11.97
C GLY A 446 4.70 18.33 -12.34
N ASP A 447 4.35 18.55 -13.62
CA ASP A 447 3.89 19.83 -14.16
C ASP A 447 4.88 21.00 -13.91
N GLY A 448 6.18 20.71 -13.77
CA GLY A 448 7.20 21.73 -13.46
C GLY A 448 7.35 22.06 -11.98
N ARG A 449 6.55 21.44 -11.10
CA ARG A 449 6.63 21.62 -9.63
C ARG A 449 7.62 20.65 -9.01
N SER A 450 8.08 20.94 -7.79
CA SER A 450 9.00 20.05 -7.07
C SER A 450 8.44 18.63 -7.00
N LEU A 451 9.11 17.70 -7.67
CA LEU A 451 8.52 16.42 -8.03
C LEU A 451 8.18 15.57 -6.82
N ASN A 452 8.97 15.66 -5.75
CA ASN A 452 8.74 14.97 -4.48
C ASN A 452 7.44 15.39 -3.78
N LEU A 453 6.88 16.56 -4.11
CA LEU A 453 5.63 17.11 -3.59
C LEU A 453 4.47 16.99 -4.59
N TYR A 454 4.73 16.54 -5.81
CA TYR A 454 3.69 16.36 -6.83
C TYR A 454 2.96 15.04 -6.62
N GLU A 455 1.68 15.12 -6.28
CA GLU A 455 0.76 14.02 -6.00
C GLU A 455 1.36 12.98 -5.05
N ALA A 456 2.10 13.46 -4.05
CA ALA A 456 2.79 12.66 -3.04
C ALA A 456 2.80 13.40 -1.69
N ASP A 457 2.90 12.65 -0.58
CA ASP A 457 3.06 13.19 0.78
C ASP A 457 4.53 13.53 1.11
N ALA A 458 5.41 13.61 0.10
CA ALA A 458 6.85 13.86 0.19
C ALA A 458 7.61 12.94 1.14
N ILE A 459 7.71 13.31 2.41
CA ILE A 459 8.42 12.57 3.47
C ILE A 459 7.36 12.02 4.43
N PRO A 460 6.71 10.89 4.10
CA PRO A 460 5.66 10.28 4.91
C PRO A 460 6.22 9.39 6.04
N ASN A 461 7.55 9.32 6.19
CA ASN A 461 8.22 8.53 7.21
C ASN A 461 8.56 9.41 8.43
N GLN A 462 9.11 8.79 9.47
CA GLN A 462 9.58 9.46 10.68
C GLN A 462 10.84 10.32 10.45
N GLY A 463 11.39 10.33 9.23
CA GLY A 463 12.64 11.02 8.88
C GLY A 463 12.56 12.55 9.03
N TYR A 464 11.38 13.14 8.92
CA TYR A 464 11.21 14.59 9.10
C TYR A 464 10.83 15.02 10.53
N ASP A 465 10.65 14.07 11.46
CA ASP A 465 10.24 14.35 12.84
C ASP A 465 11.26 15.23 13.56
N ALA A 466 12.54 14.86 13.51
CA ALA A 466 13.62 15.64 14.12
C ALA A 466 13.69 17.07 13.60
N TYR A 467 13.48 17.27 12.29
CA TYR A 467 13.49 18.61 11.70
C TYR A 467 12.36 19.48 12.26
N ARG A 468 11.14 18.94 12.34
CA ARG A 468 9.98 19.64 12.90
C ARG A 468 10.08 19.86 14.41
N ALA A 469 10.59 18.88 15.16
CA ALA A 469 10.89 19.04 16.58
C ALA A 469 11.92 20.16 16.81
N GLY A 470 12.97 20.23 15.98
CA GLY A 470 13.91 21.33 16.01
C GLY A 470 13.29 22.68 15.62
N THR A 471 12.39 22.73 14.62
CA THR A 471 11.61 23.94 14.33
C THR A 471 10.81 24.40 15.56
N LEU A 472 10.22 23.47 16.31
CA LEU A 472 9.43 23.77 17.52
C LEU A 472 10.32 24.33 18.65
N ILE A 473 11.47 23.70 18.91
CA ILE A 473 12.45 24.14 19.90
C ILE A 473 12.96 25.55 19.55
N ALA A 474 13.36 25.76 18.29
CA ALA A 474 13.81 27.07 17.80
C ALA A 474 12.74 28.15 17.92
N THR A 475 11.49 27.78 17.61
CA THR A 475 10.32 28.67 17.75
C THR A 475 10.09 29.09 19.19
N GLY A 476 10.04 28.14 20.13
CA GLY A 476 9.84 28.46 21.55
C GLY A 476 10.97 29.33 22.11
N TRP A 477 12.22 29.04 21.74
CA TRP A 477 13.35 29.88 22.13
C TRP A 477 13.20 31.30 21.59
N LEU A 478 12.91 31.46 20.29
CA LEU A 478 12.70 32.77 19.67
C LEU A 478 11.59 33.56 20.37
N CYS A 479 10.47 32.92 20.69
CA CYS A 479 9.37 33.56 21.40
C CYS A 479 9.74 34.09 22.78
N ARG A 480 10.69 33.45 23.48
CA ARG A 480 11.17 33.88 24.81
C ARG A 480 12.30 34.91 24.73
N THR A 481 13.06 34.95 23.64
CA THR A 481 14.28 35.77 23.53
C THR A 481 14.21 36.85 22.46
N ALA A 482 13.09 37.00 21.73
CA ALA A 482 12.96 37.94 20.61
C ALA A 482 13.42 39.36 20.94
N ASP A 483 13.17 39.85 22.15
CA ASP A 483 13.52 41.21 22.58
C ASP A 483 15.02 41.38 22.88
N GLN A 484 15.75 40.27 23.00
CA GLN A 484 17.20 40.22 23.22
C GLN A 484 17.98 40.11 21.90
N LEU A 485 17.29 39.84 20.79
CA LEU A 485 17.90 39.65 19.48
C LEU A 485 17.88 40.94 18.66
N THR A 486 19.01 41.24 18.02
CA THR A 486 19.06 42.31 17.03
C THR A 486 18.27 41.92 15.78
N PRO A 487 17.67 42.88 15.05
CA PRO A 487 17.08 42.60 13.75
C PRO A 487 18.08 41.96 12.77
N GLY A 488 17.60 41.06 11.92
CA GLY A 488 18.42 40.34 10.93
C GLY A 488 18.40 38.82 11.09
N VAL A 489 19.21 38.14 10.29
CA VAL A 489 19.24 36.67 10.17
C VAL A 489 20.28 36.07 11.13
N HIS A 490 19.85 35.14 11.98
CA HIS A 490 20.68 34.47 12.99
C HIS A 490 20.78 32.97 12.72
N THR A 491 22.00 32.46 12.50
CA THR A 491 22.22 31.03 12.18
C THR A 491 22.88 30.27 13.32
N GLU A 492 23.99 30.78 13.86
CA GLU A 492 24.80 30.08 14.89
C GLU A 492 24.01 29.76 16.16
N ALA A 493 23.10 30.67 16.57
CA ALA A 493 22.26 30.48 17.74
C ALA A 493 21.34 29.24 17.65
N VAL A 494 21.02 28.78 16.44
CA VAL A 494 20.12 27.63 16.23
C VAL A 494 20.83 26.32 16.56
N ASP A 495 22.06 26.11 16.08
CA ASP A 495 22.75 24.83 16.28
C ASP A 495 23.11 24.58 17.75
N ASP A 496 23.60 25.62 18.44
CA ASP A 496 23.88 25.55 19.89
C ASP A 496 22.61 25.28 20.70
N LEU A 497 21.51 25.94 20.34
CA LEU A 497 20.21 25.72 20.97
C LEU A 497 19.77 24.26 20.83
N LEU A 498 19.80 23.70 19.61
CA LEU A 498 19.32 22.35 19.36
C LEU A 498 20.17 21.29 20.08
N ARG A 499 21.49 21.51 20.18
CA ARG A 499 22.39 20.68 21.00
C ARG A 499 22.03 20.77 22.49
N SER A 500 21.85 21.99 23.00
CA SER A 500 21.51 22.21 24.43
C SER A 500 20.15 21.63 24.82
N ALA A 501 19.21 21.55 23.87
CA ALA A 501 17.90 20.93 24.06
C ALA A 501 17.94 19.39 24.03
N GLY A 502 19.10 18.79 23.74
CA GLY A 502 19.28 17.34 23.66
C GLY A 502 18.57 16.69 22.47
N LEU A 503 18.29 17.44 21.39
CA LEU A 503 17.52 16.93 20.25
C LEU A 503 18.23 15.78 19.55
N TYR A 504 19.55 15.86 19.40
CA TYR A 504 20.33 14.86 18.67
C TYR A 504 20.44 13.54 19.44
N GLU A 505 20.59 13.60 20.76
CA GLU A 505 20.55 12.46 21.67
C GLU A 505 19.16 11.82 21.63
N ALA A 506 18.10 12.63 21.72
CA ALA A 506 16.73 12.14 21.62
C ALA A 506 16.45 11.45 20.28
N TYR A 507 16.93 12.02 19.17
CA TYR A 507 16.83 11.43 17.84
C TYR A 507 17.58 10.09 17.75
N TYR A 508 18.82 10.04 18.25
CA TYR A 508 19.61 8.82 18.28
C TYR A 508 18.92 7.72 19.10
N ASP A 509 18.50 8.03 20.32
CA ASP A 509 17.86 7.07 21.23
C ASP A 509 16.52 6.55 20.69
N THR A 510 15.78 7.40 19.98
CA THR A 510 14.44 7.06 19.46
C THR A 510 14.52 6.23 18.18
N TYR A 511 15.45 6.55 17.27
CA TYR A 511 15.45 5.98 15.92
C TYR A 511 16.64 5.08 15.58
N LEU A 512 17.77 5.23 16.27
CA LEU A 512 19.03 4.61 15.87
C LEU A 512 19.59 3.66 16.92
N ALA A 513 19.38 3.95 18.20
CA ALA A 513 19.76 3.05 19.29
C ALA A 513 18.93 1.77 19.20
N GLY A 514 19.59 0.61 19.22
CA GLY A 514 18.89 -0.67 19.41
C GLY A 514 18.14 -0.67 20.74
N PRO A 515 17.04 -1.44 20.87
CA PRO A 515 16.29 -1.45 22.12
C PRO A 515 17.23 -1.81 23.28
N PRO A 516 17.20 -1.07 24.40
CA PRO A 516 17.95 -1.48 25.58
C PRO A 516 17.53 -2.90 25.95
N ALA A 517 18.51 -3.72 26.37
CA ALA A 517 18.26 -5.08 26.84
C ALA A 517 17.13 -5.03 27.89
N ARG A 518 15.96 -5.60 27.56
CA ARG A 518 14.86 -5.67 28.53
C ARG A 518 15.22 -6.71 29.57
N ASP A 519 15.27 -6.28 30.83
CA ASP A 519 15.09 -7.20 31.96
C ASP A 519 13.76 -7.94 31.79
N PRO A 520 13.69 -9.24 32.15
CA PRO A 520 12.50 -10.06 31.94
C PRO A 520 11.39 -9.59 32.89
N ALA A 521 10.42 -8.86 32.36
CA ALA A 521 9.18 -8.58 33.07
C ALA A 521 8.27 -9.83 33.06
N PRO A 522 7.52 -10.09 34.14
CA PRO A 522 6.74 -11.31 34.30
C PRO A 522 5.56 -11.33 33.32
N THR A 523 5.51 -12.37 32.48
CA THR A 523 4.50 -12.57 31.45
C THR A 523 3.19 -13.06 32.06
N GLY A 524 2.21 -12.15 32.13
CA GLY A 524 0.80 -12.47 32.21
C GLY A 524 0.15 -12.23 30.84
N ASP A 525 -0.52 -13.27 30.36
CA ASP A 525 -1.49 -13.30 29.26
C ASP A 525 -0.98 -13.68 27.85
N ALA A 526 -1.28 -14.92 27.48
CA ALA A 526 -0.85 -15.61 26.27
C ALA A 526 -1.77 -15.26 25.10
N ARG A 527 -1.31 -14.39 24.20
CA ARG A 527 -1.83 -14.27 22.82
C ARG A 527 -0.80 -14.87 21.87
N THR A 528 -1.19 -15.94 21.17
CA THR A 528 -0.33 -16.67 20.22
C THR A 528 -0.09 -15.83 18.95
N THR A 529 1.05 -15.14 18.89
CA THR A 529 1.71 -14.68 17.66
C THR A 529 2.30 -15.88 16.91
N PRO A 530 2.54 -15.79 15.58
CA PRO A 530 3.32 -16.79 14.85
C PRO A 530 4.68 -16.95 15.56
N SER A 531 5.11 -18.19 15.77
CA SER A 531 6.37 -18.51 16.44
C SER A 531 7.51 -17.68 15.85
N ASP A 532 8.06 -16.76 16.64
CA ASP A 532 9.27 -16.02 16.29
C ASP A 532 10.40 -17.04 16.10
N VAL A 533 10.86 -17.22 14.85
CA VAL A 533 11.97 -18.13 14.51
C VAL A 533 13.27 -17.35 14.29
N SER A 534 13.39 -16.16 14.88
CA SER A 534 14.61 -15.38 14.85
C SER A 534 15.81 -16.20 15.34
N GLY A 535 16.85 -16.27 14.51
CA GLY A 535 18.05 -17.06 14.78
C GLY A 535 18.02 -18.52 14.33
N LEU A 536 16.88 -19.01 13.83
CA LEU A 536 16.79 -20.34 13.23
C LEU A 536 17.42 -20.36 11.82
N HIS A 537 18.17 -21.41 11.50
CA HIS A 537 18.65 -21.64 10.12
C HIS A 537 17.79 -22.71 9.43
N ALA A 538 17.11 -22.32 8.35
CA ALA A 538 16.28 -23.22 7.57
C ALA A 538 16.86 -23.46 6.16
N CYS A 539 16.71 -24.68 5.64
CA CYS A 539 17.09 -25.03 4.28
C CYS A 539 15.84 -25.35 3.45
N VAL A 540 15.62 -24.58 2.38
CA VAL A 540 14.51 -24.82 1.43
C VAL A 540 15.02 -25.63 0.25
N VAL A 541 14.42 -26.80 0.01
CA VAL A 541 14.79 -27.73 -1.07
C VAL A 541 13.77 -27.63 -2.19
N GLY A 542 14.19 -27.12 -3.35
CA GLY A 542 13.35 -26.75 -4.49
C GLY A 542 12.95 -25.27 -4.43
N TYR A 543 13.25 -24.51 -5.48
CA TYR A 543 13.03 -23.06 -5.58
C TYR A 543 12.02 -22.69 -6.70
N GLY A 544 11.06 -23.58 -6.94
CA GLY A 544 9.87 -23.31 -7.74
C GLY A 544 8.90 -22.32 -7.06
N VAL A 545 7.64 -22.31 -7.49
CA VAL A 545 6.63 -21.39 -6.91
C VAL A 545 6.43 -21.63 -5.40
N ALA A 546 6.29 -22.88 -4.96
CA ALA A 546 6.12 -23.21 -3.53
C ALA A 546 7.38 -22.87 -2.72
N GLY A 547 8.57 -23.23 -3.22
CA GLY A 547 9.84 -22.92 -2.57
C GLY A 547 10.08 -21.43 -2.36
N ARG A 548 9.75 -20.59 -3.36
CA ARG A 548 9.81 -19.13 -3.23
C ARG A 548 8.89 -18.61 -2.13
N LEU A 549 7.65 -19.10 -2.09
CA LEU A 549 6.69 -18.70 -1.06
C LEU A 549 7.13 -19.14 0.34
N HIS A 550 7.63 -20.36 0.51
CA HIS A 550 8.16 -20.83 1.80
C HIS A 550 9.39 -20.02 2.23
N SER A 551 10.27 -19.66 1.29
CA SER A 551 11.43 -18.82 1.56
C SER A 551 11.00 -17.42 2.03
N GLU A 552 10.01 -16.82 1.38
CA GLU A 552 9.46 -15.52 1.81
C GLU A 552 8.83 -15.59 3.20
N ILE A 553 8.04 -16.63 3.48
CA ILE A 553 7.38 -16.82 4.78
C ILE A 553 8.40 -16.99 5.91
N LEU A 554 9.36 -17.89 5.73
CA LEU A 554 10.37 -18.19 6.74
C LEU A 554 11.33 -17.01 6.96
N ALA A 555 11.74 -16.30 5.90
CA ALA A 555 12.59 -15.12 6.02
C ALA A 555 11.87 -13.98 6.76
N LYS A 556 10.58 -13.73 6.44
CA LYS A 556 9.77 -12.73 7.17
C LYS A 556 9.60 -13.07 8.64
N ALA A 557 9.57 -14.36 8.99
CA ALA A 557 9.50 -14.83 10.37
C ALA A 557 10.86 -14.79 11.11
N GLY A 558 11.93 -14.31 10.46
CA GLY A 558 13.24 -14.10 11.07
C GLY A 558 14.26 -15.24 10.86
N ALA A 559 13.93 -16.27 10.09
CA ALA A 559 14.85 -17.37 9.81
C ALA A 559 15.93 -16.97 8.80
N SER A 560 17.18 -17.41 9.05
CA SER A 560 18.25 -17.37 8.04
C SER A 560 18.10 -18.55 7.07
N LEU A 561 18.27 -18.32 5.78
CA LEU A 561 17.92 -19.32 4.76
C LEU A 561 19.11 -19.79 3.92
N THR A 562 19.12 -21.10 3.68
CA THR A 562 19.84 -21.74 2.58
C THR A 562 18.84 -22.26 1.54
N ILE A 563 19.09 -22.02 0.26
CA ILE A 563 18.26 -22.51 -0.85
C ILE A 563 19.02 -23.61 -1.61
N LEU A 564 18.36 -24.75 -1.82
CA LEU A 564 18.92 -25.88 -2.54
C LEU A 564 18.01 -26.25 -3.71
N ASP A 565 18.44 -26.09 -4.95
CA ASP A 565 17.68 -26.59 -6.11
C ASP A 565 18.61 -27.10 -7.21
N PRO A 566 18.77 -28.44 -7.35
CA PRO A 566 19.60 -29.01 -8.41
C PRO A 566 19.08 -28.80 -9.82
N LYS A 567 17.79 -28.46 -9.98
CA LYS A 567 17.11 -28.36 -11.27
C LYS A 567 16.93 -26.89 -11.71
N HIS A 568 17.31 -25.91 -10.89
CA HIS A 568 17.12 -24.49 -11.16
C HIS A 568 18.45 -23.73 -11.19
N GLN A 569 18.79 -23.14 -12.35
CA GLN A 569 20.08 -22.44 -12.53
C GLN A 569 20.03 -20.97 -12.08
N ASP A 570 18.84 -20.36 -12.06
CA ASP A 570 18.63 -18.96 -11.64
C ASP A 570 18.24 -18.85 -10.16
N LEU A 571 19.15 -19.25 -9.27
CA LEU A 571 18.95 -19.15 -7.82
C LEU A 571 19.09 -17.71 -7.31
N PRO A 572 18.41 -17.34 -6.20
CA PRO A 572 18.36 -15.97 -5.70
C PRO A 572 19.70 -15.53 -5.13
N ARG A 573 20.17 -14.33 -5.51
CA ARG A 573 21.47 -13.79 -5.02
C ARG A 573 21.45 -13.34 -3.56
N GLY A 574 20.26 -13.16 -2.97
CA GLY A 574 20.08 -12.72 -1.58
C GLY A 574 20.14 -13.83 -0.53
N PHE A 575 20.19 -15.10 -0.96
CA PHE A 575 20.28 -16.25 -0.06
C PHE A 575 21.50 -17.11 -0.39
N ARG A 576 22.03 -17.80 0.62
CA ARG A 576 23.05 -18.82 0.39
C ARG A 576 22.42 -19.95 -0.44
N SER A 577 22.96 -20.22 -1.62
CA SER A 577 22.28 -21.08 -2.61
C SER A 577 23.20 -22.16 -3.16
N PHE A 578 22.65 -23.35 -3.41
CA PHE A 578 23.37 -24.51 -3.93
C PHE A 578 22.57 -25.22 -5.05
N THR A 579 23.29 -25.68 -6.07
CA THR A 579 22.75 -26.46 -7.21
C THR A 579 23.13 -27.94 -7.16
N SER A 580 23.82 -28.38 -6.10
CA SER A 580 24.07 -29.80 -5.84
C SER A 580 22.90 -30.44 -5.10
N GLY A 581 22.79 -31.78 -5.10
CA GLY A 581 21.84 -32.47 -4.21
C GLY A 581 22.21 -32.34 -2.73
N ILE A 582 21.38 -32.89 -1.83
CA ILE A 582 21.62 -32.91 -0.39
C ILE A 582 23.02 -33.48 -0.08
N ASP A 583 23.41 -34.55 -0.79
CA ASP A 583 24.73 -35.20 -0.61
C ASP A 583 25.93 -34.31 -0.97
N GLY A 584 25.72 -33.23 -1.73
CA GLY A 584 26.75 -32.26 -2.09
C GLY A 584 26.82 -31.05 -1.17
N LEU A 585 25.93 -30.93 -0.17
CA LEU A 585 25.99 -29.83 0.79
C LEU A 585 27.20 -29.99 1.73
N PRO A 586 27.99 -28.91 1.95
CA PRO A 586 29.09 -28.96 2.91
C PRO A 586 28.59 -29.28 4.32
N ASP A 587 29.33 -30.09 5.08
CA ASP A 587 28.90 -30.58 6.41
C ASP A 587 28.56 -29.43 7.37
N ALA A 588 29.36 -28.35 7.37
CA ALA A 588 29.10 -27.17 8.20
C ALA A 588 27.78 -26.45 7.87
N VAL A 589 27.26 -26.60 6.64
CA VAL A 589 25.96 -26.08 6.24
C VAL A 589 24.86 -27.03 6.68
N ALA A 590 25.00 -28.31 6.35
CA ALA A 590 24.01 -29.33 6.67
C ALA A 590 23.79 -29.46 8.18
N SER A 591 24.85 -29.42 8.99
CA SER A 591 24.77 -29.49 10.47
C SER A 591 24.16 -28.25 11.12
N ALA A 592 24.13 -27.11 10.41
CA ALA A 592 23.53 -25.89 10.91
C ALA A 592 22.02 -25.82 10.62
N VAL A 593 21.49 -26.69 9.75
CA VAL A 593 20.06 -26.67 9.39
C VAL A 593 19.22 -27.18 10.55
N ALA A 594 18.44 -26.29 11.15
CA ALA A 594 17.50 -26.60 12.21
C ALA A 594 16.09 -26.96 11.69
N LEU A 595 15.79 -26.61 10.43
CA LEU A 595 14.52 -26.91 9.75
C LEU A 595 14.74 -27.14 8.24
N TRP A 596 14.27 -28.28 7.74
CA TRP A 596 14.25 -28.58 6.31
C TRP A 596 12.86 -28.31 5.72
N SER A 597 12.75 -27.49 4.67
CA SER A 597 11.50 -27.23 3.94
C SER A 597 11.57 -27.82 2.54
N ILE A 598 10.92 -28.95 2.31
CA ILE A 598 10.93 -29.68 1.04
C ILE A 598 9.78 -29.20 0.16
N CYS A 599 10.14 -28.51 -0.93
CA CYS A 599 9.23 -27.87 -1.89
C CYS A 599 9.55 -28.24 -3.36
N CYS A 600 10.33 -29.32 -3.57
CA CYS A 600 10.63 -29.86 -4.89
C CYS A 600 9.41 -30.62 -5.47
N PRO A 601 9.43 -31.08 -6.73
CA PRO A 601 8.36 -31.91 -7.27
C PRO A 601 8.14 -33.17 -6.40
N THR A 602 6.88 -33.64 -6.30
CA THR A 602 6.51 -34.81 -5.46
C THR A 602 7.34 -36.05 -5.74
N ALA A 603 7.69 -36.31 -7.02
CA ALA A 603 8.52 -37.46 -7.41
C ALA A 603 9.94 -37.42 -6.79
N ASP A 604 10.39 -36.25 -6.33
CA ASP A 604 11.69 -36.07 -5.69
C ASP A 604 11.58 -36.08 -4.15
N HIS A 605 10.37 -36.05 -3.57
CA HIS A 605 10.19 -35.96 -2.11
C HIS A 605 10.83 -37.13 -1.38
N LEU A 606 10.53 -38.37 -1.77
CA LEU A 606 11.04 -39.56 -1.08
C LEU A 606 12.57 -39.70 -1.19
N PRO A 607 13.21 -39.49 -2.36
CA PRO A 607 14.67 -39.42 -2.46
C PRO A 607 15.29 -38.32 -1.58
N VAL A 608 14.72 -37.11 -1.57
CA VAL A 608 15.22 -35.99 -0.75
C VAL A 608 15.08 -36.28 0.74
N LEU A 609 13.94 -36.83 1.16
CA LEU A 609 13.70 -37.27 2.54
C LEU A 609 14.74 -38.29 2.98
N ARG A 610 15.06 -39.29 2.14
CA ARG A 610 16.07 -40.30 2.45
C ARG A 610 17.45 -39.68 2.64
N ALA A 611 17.83 -38.73 1.78
CA ALA A 611 19.12 -38.05 1.89
C ALA A 611 19.23 -37.18 3.15
N ILE A 612 18.15 -36.47 3.50
CA ILE A 612 18.10 -35.68 4.75
C ILE A 612 18.19 -36.61 5.97
N LEU A 613 17.34 -37.64 6.04
CA LEU A 613 17.28 -38.56 7.18
C LEU A 613 18.53 -39.43 7.32
N GLY A 614 19.21 -39.72 6.21
CA GLY A 614 20.51 -40.39 6.24
C GLY A 614 21.63 -39.55 6.87
N ARG A 615 21.51 -38.21 6.83
CA ARG A 615 22.45 -37.28 7.47
C ARG A 615 22.03 -36.90 8.89
N ASP A 616 20.74 -36.68 9.09
CA ASP A 616 20.14 -36.35 10.39
C ASP A 616 18.87 -37.18 10.63
N PRO A 617 18.97 -38.31 11.35
CA PRO A 617 17.83 -39.17 11.69
C PRO A 617 16.76 -38.50 12.57
N ALA A 618 17.07 -37.33 13.15
CA ALA A 618 16.17 -36.55 14.02
C ALA A 618 15.72 -35.23 13.37
N ALA A 619 15.91 -35.08 12.05
CA ALA A 619 15.61 -33.85 11.32
C ALA A 619 14.15 -33.38 11.52
N ARG A 620 13.99 -32.05 11.60
CA ARG A 620 12.70 -31.37 11.54
C ARG A 620 12.39 -31.02 10.10
N ILE A 621 11.29 -31.55 9.58
CA ILE A 621 10.96 -31.52 8.15
C ILE A 621 9.57 -30.94 7.94
N LEU A 622 9.52 -29.83 7.23
CA LEU A 622 8.34 -29.27 6.62
C LEU A 622 8.25 -29.82 5.19
N LEU A 623 7.20 -30.58 4.87
CA LEU A 623 7.05 -31.23 3.57
C LEU A 623 5.83 -30.68 2.85
N GLU A 624 6.03 -30.15 1.64
CA GLU A 624 4.93 -29.72 0.78
C GLU A 624 4.10 -30.92 0.32
N LYS A 625 2.79 -30.72 0.11
CA LYS A 625 1.89 -31.77 -0.38
C LYS A 625 1.88 -31.86 -1.91
N PRO A 626 1.51 -33.02 -2.51
CA PRO A 626 1.34 -34.32 -1.86
C PRO A 626 2.63 -34.85 -1.24
N ALA A 627 2.52 -35.58 -0.13
CA ALA A 627 3.66 -36.09 0.62
C ALA A 627 4.56 -37.03 -0.22
N CYS A 628 3.94 -37.88 -1.03
CA CYS A 628 4.58 -38.81 -1.96
C CYS A 628 3.59 -39.17 -3.09
N GLN A 629 4.02 -39.99 -4.05
CA GLN A 629 3.13 -40.64 -4.99
C GLN A 629 2.44 -41.84 -4.31
N GLY A 630 1.24 -42.21 -4.74
CA GLY A 630 0.44 -43.24 -4.09
C GLY A 630 1.10 -44.63 -4.06
N HIS A 631 1.92 -44.98 -5.05
CA HIS A 631 2.68 -46.23 -5.02
C HIS A 631 3.87 -46.18 -4.04
N GLU A 632 4.29 -44.99 -3.61
CA GLU A 632 5.37 -44.78 -2.64
C GLU A 632 4.87 -44.75 -1.19
N ILE A 633 3.54 -44.81 -0.94
CA ILE A 633 2.96 -44.73 0.41
C ILE A 633 3.57 -45.76 1.36
N ALA A 634 3.70 -47.01 0.91
CA ALA A 634 4.26 -48.09 1.72
C ALA A 634 5.74 -47.82 2.05
N GLU A 635 6.51 -47.31 1.09
CA GLU A 635 7.92 -47.00 1.27
C GLU A 635 8.15 -45.78 2.16
N LEU A 636 7.38 -44.71 1.98
CA LEU A 636 7.40 -43.55 2.87
C LEU A 636 7.02 -43.95 4.30
N THR A 637 6.00 -44.80 4.45
CA THR A 637 5.58 -45.31 5.76
C THR A 637 6.70 -46.12 6.43
N ALA A 638 7.40 -46.97 5.67
CA ALA A 638 8.54 -47.73 6.16
C ALA A 638 9.73 -46.81 6.53
N LEU A 639 10.03 -45.81 5.71
CA LEU A 639 11.10 -44.84 5.95
C LEU A 639 10.87 -44.06 7.25
N LEU A 640 9.66 -43.56 7.46
CA LEU A 640 9.29 -42.84 8.69
C LEU A 640 9.23 -43.78 9.91
N ALA A 641 8.89 -45.06 9.72
CA ALA A 641 8.94 -46.04 10.80
C ALA A 641 10.37 -46.37 11.24
N ALA A 642 11.34 -46.35 10.31
CA ALA A 642 12.76 -46.55 10.57
C ALA A 642 13.41 -45.33 11.25
N HIS A 643 12.91 -44.11 11.01
CA HIS A 643 13.46 -42.86 11.57
C HIS A 643 12.50 -42.25 12.60
N ARG A 644 12.31 -42.93 13.74
CA ARG A 644 11.36 -42.49 14.78
C ARG A 644 11.69 -41.16 15.45
N GLY A 645 12.93 -40.69 15.34
CA GLY A 645 13.38 -39.39 15.85
C GLY A 645 13.02 -38.22 14.94
N ALA A 646 12.68 -38.47 13.68
CA ALA A 646 12.35 -37.42 12.73
C ALA A 646 10.99 -36.80 13.05
N ARG A 647 10.91 -35.47 12.97
CA ARG A 647 9.67 -34.71 13.12
C ARG A 647 9.25 -34.21 11.75
N LEU A 648 8.12 -34.69 11.22
CA LEU A 648 7.65 -34.31 9.89
C LEU A 648 6.24 -33.73 9.94
N ALA A 649 6.07 -32.52 9.42
CA ALA A 649 4.78 -31.86 9.25
C ALA A 649 4.48 -31.64 7.77
N LEU A 650 3.28 -32.06 7.33
CA LEU A 650 2.78 -31.77 5.99
C LEU A 650 2.18 -30.36 5.96
N VAL A 651 2.55 -29.57 4.96
CA VAL A 651 1.96 -28.25 4.72
C VAL A 651 0.64 -28.42 4.01
N ASP A 652 -0.43 -27.98 4.68
CA ASP A 652 -1.78 -28.07 4.16
C ASP A 652 -2.53 -26.76 4.33
N GLN A 653 -2.57 -26.01 3.22
CA GLN A 653 -3.05 -24.63 3.16
C GLN A 653 -4.42 -24.43 3.81
N TYR A 654 -5.36 -25.37 3.70
CA TYR A 654 -6.73 -25.19 4.23
C TYR A 654 -6.97 -25.82 5.60
N ARG A 655 -6.00 -26.54 6.17
CA ARG A 655 -6.19 -27.26 7.43
C ARG A 655 -6.41 -26.33 8.61
N HIS A 656 -5.79 -25.16 8.57
CA HIS A 656 -5.85 -24.13 9.60
C HIS A 656 -6.41 -22.81 9.06
N SER A 657 -7.19 -22.87 7.98
CA SER A 657 -7.77 -21.67 7.38
C SER A 657 -8.79 -21.04 8.33
N ARG A 658 -8.61 -19.75 8.61
CA ARG A 658 -9.55 -18.93 9.38
C ARG A 658 -10.89 -18.83 8.67
N ALA A 659 -10.89 -18.79 7.34
CA ALA A 659 -12.12 -18.74 6.55
C ALA A 659 -12.97 -20.01 6.76
N LEU A 660 -12.36 -21.20 6.72
CA LEU A 660 -13.11 -22.44 6.96
C LEU A 660 -13.57 -22.57 8.40
N ASP A 661 -12.77 -22.11 9.36
CA ASP A 661 -13.17 -22.10 10.76
C ASP A 661 -14.33 -21.13 11.02
N THR A 662 -14.31 -19.92 10.44
CA THR A 662 -15.45 -18.99 10.52
C THR A 662 -16.69 -19.56 9.87
N LEU A 663 -16.58 -20.22 8.72
CA LEU A 663 -17.72 -20.90 8.09
C LEU A 663 -18.33 -21.95 9.03
N ARG A 664 -17.50 -22.79 9.65
CA ARG A 664 -17.95 -23.81 10.61
C ARG A 664 -18.62 -23.20 11.85
N ARG A 665 -18.05 -22.13 12.41
CA ARG A 665 -18.64 -21.41 13.56
C ARG A 665 -19.98 -20.78 13.19
N LEU A 666 -20.07 -20.17 12.01
CA LEU A 666 -21.30 -19.53 11.52
C LEU A 666 -22.43 -20.55 11.31
N ILE A 667 -22.11 -21.76 10.82
CA ILE A 667 -23.07 -22.87 10.73
C ILE A 667 -23.59 -23.22 12.13
N ALA A 668 -22.69 -23.41 13.09
CA ALA A 668 -23.07 -23.74 14.47
C ALA A 668 -23.83 -22.61 15.19
N GLU A 669 -23.61 -21.35 14.80
CA GLU A 669 -24.30 -20.19 15.37
C GLU A 669 -25.72 -20.03 14.83
N LEU A 670 -25.90 -20.13 13.50
CA LEU A 670 -27.19 -19.90 12.86
C LEU A 670 -28.09 -21.15 12.87
N GLU A 671 -27.50 -22.34 12.89
CA GLU A 671 -28.20 -23.63 12.82
C GLU A 671 -27.58 -24.66 13.80
N PRO A 672 -27.60 -24.39 15.13
CA PRO A 672 -26.84 -25.16 16.14
C PRO A 672 -27.20 -26.66 16.23
N ASP A 673 -28.46 -27.00 15.97
CA ASP A 673 -28.99 -28.36 16.09
C ASP A 673 -29.41 -28.97 14.73
N ALA A 674 -29.13 -28.28 13.62
CA ALA A 674 -29.57 -28.76 12.31
C ALA A 674 -28.58 -29.77 11.71
N PRO A 675 -29.06 -30.89 11.14
CA PRO A 675 -28.18 -31.80 10.41
C PRO A 675 -27.66 -31.14 9.12
N LEU A 676 -26.48 -31.59 8.67
CA LEU A 676 -25.93 -31.20 7.38
C LEU A 676 -26.61 -31.99 6.25
N ASP A 677 -27.33 -31.32 5.36
CA ASP A 677 -28.03 -31.97 4.24
C ASP A 677 -27.13 -32.14 3.01
N HIS A 678 -26.25 -31.15 2.78
CA HIS A 678 -25.40 -31.08 1.61
C HIS A 678 -24.07 -30.38 1.87
N ILE A 679 -22.98 -30.93 1.34
CA ILE A 679 -21.66 -30.30 1.28
C ILE A 679 -21.14 -30.39 -0.15
N GLY A 680 -21.05 -29.24 -0.81
CA GLY A 680 -20.49 -29.09 -2.15
C GLY A 680 -19.16 -28.35 -2.12
N ILE A 681 -18.12 -28.89 -2.75
CA ILE A 681 -16.80 -28.26 -2.86
C ILE A 681 -16.36 -28.29 -4.31
N THR A 682 -16.06 -27.12 -4.89
CA THR A 682 -15.58 -27.00 -6.27
C THR A 682 -14.33 -26.15 -6.31
N PHE A 683 -13.17 -26.79 -6.50
CA PHE A 683 -11.88 -26.10 -6.65
C PHE A 683 -11.32 -26.41 -8.04
N SER A 684 -11.15 -25.40 -8.88
CA SER A 684 -10.58 -25.52 -10.22
C SER A 684 -9.51 -24.48 -10.47
N LYS A 685 -8.63 -24.80 -11.43
CA LYS A 685 -7.65 -23.88 -11.96
C LYS A 685 -7.34 -24.23 -13.40
N ASP A 686 -7.55 -23.33 -14.34
CA ASP A 686 -7.11 -23.57 -15.72
C ASP A 686 -5.57 -23.65 -15.77
N ARG A 687 -5.06 -24.81 -16.19
CA ARG A 687 -3.63 -25.10 -16.34
C ARG A 687 -3.21 -25.14 -17.80
N THR A 688 -4.09 -24.88 -18.76
CA THR A 688 -3.77 -24.98 -20.19
C THR A 688 -2.58 -24.11 -20.56
N ALA A 689 -2.54 -22.87 -20.08
CA ALA A 689 -1.44 -21.95 -20.34
C ALA A 689 -0.15 -22.31 -19.58
N ASP A 690 -0.27 -22.91 -18.39
CA ASP A 690 0.87 -23.43 -17.63
C ASP A 690 1.52 -24.61 -18.38
N ILE A 691 0.71 -25.55 -18.86
CA ILE A 691 1.12 -26.75 -19.58
C ILE A 691 1.75 -26.38 -20.93
N ALA A 692 1.16 -25.43 -21.66
CA ALA A 692 1.72 -24.91 -22.92
C ALA A 692 3.11 -24.28 -22.73
N ARG A 693 3.40 -23.73 -21.54
CA ARG A 693 4.72 -23.17 -21.18
C ARG A 693 5.70 -24.21 -20.63
N GLY A 694 5.40 -25.49 -20.79
CA GLY A 694 6.28 -26.59 -20.38
C GLY A 694 6.20 -26.96 -18.90
N ARG A 695 5.13 -26.56 -18.17
CA ARG A 695 4.89 -27.06 -16.82
C ARG A 695 4.66 -28.57 -16.86
N PHE A 696 5.13 -29.26 -15.81
CA PHE A 696 4.86 -30.68 -15.57
C PHE A 696 3.36 -31.00 -15.64
N VAL A 697 3.01 -32.09 -16.32
CA VAL A 697 1.67 -32.66 -16.40
C VAL A 697 1.63 -33.93 -15.56
N ASP A 698 0.81 -33.94 -14.51
CA ASP A 698 0.56 -35.14 -13.71
C ASP A 698 -0.28 -36.15 -14.50
N ARG A 699 0.40 -37.10 -15.15
CA ARG A 699 -0.23 -38.22 -15.85
C ARG A 699 -0.61 -39.37 -14.92
N SER A 700 -0.19 -39.32 -13.65
CA SER A 700 -0.44 -40.33 -12.62
C SER A 700 -1.79 -40.14 -11.92
N TYR A 701 -2.19 -38.89 -11.69
CA TYR A 701 -3.45 -38.57 -11.02
C TYR A 701 -4.39 -37.68 -11.86
N GLY A 702 -3.92 -37.04 -12.93
CA GLY A 702 -4.74 -36.09 -13.67
C GLY A 702 -5.21 -34.95 -12.75
N VAL A 703 -6.47 -34.53 -12.89
CA VAL A 703 -7.12 -33.49 -12.07
C VAL A 703 -7.05 -33.78 -10.56
N LEU A 704 -7.05 -35.06 -10.17
CA LEU A 704 -6.99 -35.47 -8.76
C LEU A 704 -5.68 -35.03 -8.07
N GLY A 705 -4.59 -34.87 -8.83
CA GLY A 705 -3.28 -34.48 -8.31
C GLY A 705 -3.13 -32.98 -8.02
N TYR A 706 -4.07 -32.14 -8.45
CA TYR A 706 -3.95 -30.68 -8.35
C TYR A 706 -4.72 -30.11 -7.15
N GLU A 707 -6.05 -30.11 -7.22
CA GLU A 707 -6.90 -29.43 -6.23
C GLU A 707 -7.56 -30.41 -5.24
N TRP A 708 -7.59 -31.71 -5.55
CA TRP A 708 -8.36 -32.70 -4.80
C TRP A 708 -7.91 -32.82 -3.34
N LEU A 709 -6.60 -32.82 -3.07
CA LEU A 709 -6.11 -32.78 -1.68
C LEU A 709 -6.57 -31.54 -0.93
N HIS A 710 -6.63 -30.36 -1.59
CA HIS A 710 -7.16 -29.15 -0.95
C HIS A 710 -8.66 -29.27 -0.64
N MET A 711 -9.42 -29.89 -1.54
CA MET A 711 -10.85 -30.15 -1.36
C MET A 711 -11.10 -31.14 -0.22
N LEU A 712 -10.30 -32.21 -0.12
CA LEU A 712 -10.36 -33.18 0.97
C LEU A 712 -10.04 -32.55 2.32
N THR A 713 -9.03 -31.66 2.37
CA THR A 713 -8.73 -30.89 3.59
C THR A 713 -9.90 -30.00 4.00
N ALA A 714 -10.54 -29.33 3.04
CA ALA A 714 -11.71 -28.51 3.33
C ALA A 714 -12.89 -29.37 3.81
N LEU A 715 -13.16 -30.50 3.15
CA LEU A 715 -14.21 -31.44 3.51
C LEU A 715 -14.04 -31.98 4.94
N ARG A 716 -12.79 -32.29 5.34
CA ARG A 716 -12.47 -32.80 6.67
C ARG A 716 -12.98 -31.90 7.81
N GLN A 717 -13.11 -30.59 7.58
CA GLN A 717 -13.57 -29.63 8.59
C GLN A 717 -15.05 -29.80 8.96
N PHE A 718 -15.84 -30.45 8.10
CA PHE A 718 -17.28 -30.58 8.25
C PHE A 718 -17.73 -32.00 8.64
N LEU A 719 -16.84 -32.99 8.56
CA LEU A 719 -17.18 -34.39 8.82
C LEU A 719 -16.65 -34.85 10.20
N PRO A 720 -17.49 -35.54 10.99
CA PRO A 720 -17.06 -36.35 12.13
C PRO A 720 -16.00 -37.41 11.75
N ALA A 721 -15.26 -37.92 12.73
CA ALA A 721 -14.10 -38.78 12.47
C ALA A 721 -14.47 -40.14 11.84
N ASP A 722 -15.58 -40.74 12.24
CA ASP A 722 -16.15 -41.97 11.71
C ASP A 722 -16.71 -41.79 10.28
N ALA A 723 -17.43 -40.69 10.06
CA ALA A 723 -17.91 -40.27 8.75
C ALA A 723 -16.75 -40.04 7.76
N TRP A 724 -15.71 -39.36 8.21
CA TRP A 724 -14.48 -39.12 7.45
C TRP A 724 -13.75 -40.42 7.09
N ALA A 725 -13.56 -41.32 8.07
CA ALA A 725 -12.93 -42.61 7.83
C ALA A 725 -13.74 -43.48 6.84
N THR A 726 -15.06 -43.44 6.95
CA THR A 726 -15.98 -44.11 6.02
C THR A 726 -15.83 -43.57 4.61
N TYR A 727 -15.83 -42.24 4.44
CA TYR A 727 -15.67 -41.61 3.12
C TYR A 727 -14.33 -41.98 2.47
N LEU A 728 -13.22 -41.88 3.21
CA LEU A 728 -11.89 -42.21 2.68
C LEU A 728 -11.73 -43.69 2.33
N GLY A 729 -12.38 -44.57 3.09
CA GLY A 729 -12.34 -46.02 2.90
C GLY A 729 -13.36 -46.58 1.90
N ASP A 730 -14.31 -45.77 1.43
CA ASP A 730 -15.39 -46.26 0.58
C ASP A 730 -14.87 -46.70 -0.80
N ASP A 731 -15.58 -47.63 -1.42
CA ASP A 731 -15.24 -48.12 -2.74
C ASP A 731 -15.64 -47.08 -3.80
N PRO A 732 -14.75 -46.63 -4.69
CA PRO A 732 -15.09 -45.71 -5.78
C PRO A 732 -16.34 -46.11 -6.60
N ARG A 733 -16.67 -47.40 -6.68
CA ARG A 733 -17.86 -47.93 -7.36
C ARG A 733 -19.19 -47.52 -6.74
N ARG A 734 -19.19 -47.07 -5.48
CA ARG A 734 -20.38 -46.63 -4.75
C ARG A 734 -20.66 -45.13 -4.94
N CYS A 735 -19.73 -44.41 -5.55
CA CYS A 735 -19.88 -43.00 -5.87
C CYS A 735 -20.37 -42.84 -7.32
N GLU A 736 -21.12 -41.78 -7.58
CA GLU A 736 -21.41 -41.34 -8.94
C GLU A 736 -20.22 -40.48 -9.41
N LEU A 737 -19.46 -40.97 -10.39
CA LEU A 737 -18.30 -40.27 -10.95
C LEU A 737 -18.60 -39.79 -12.37
N THR A 738 -18.44 -38.50 -12.60
CA THR A 738 -18.49 -37.88 -13.95
C THR A 738 -17.10 -37.36 -14.31
N ALA A 739 -16.41 -38.04 -15.23
CA ALA A 739 -15.03 -37.73 -15.61
C ALA A 739 -14.90 -37.26 -17.07
N THR A 740 -14.05 -36.27 -17.31
CA THR A 740 -13.63 -35.85 -18.65
C THR A 740 -12.21 -36.34 -18.91
N TYR A 741 -12.04 -37.22 -19.89
CA TYR A 741 -10.73 -37.79 -20.27
C TYR A 741 -10.02 -36.92 -21.30
N ASP A 742 -8.72 -36.72 -21.13
CA ASP A 742 -7.85 -36.04 -22.10
C ASP A 742 -6.63 -36.94 -22.42
N PRO A 743 -6.29 -37.18 -23.70
CA PRO A 743 -5.19 -38.07 -24.08
C PRO A 743 -3.81 -37.66 -23.55
N ARG A 744 -3.60 -36.38 -23.26
CA ARG A 744 -2.33 -35.83 -22.77
C ARG A 744 -2.28 -35.76 -21.24
N MET A 745 -3.45 -35.70 -20.58
CA MET A 745 -3.59 -35.38 -19.14
C MET A 745 -4.32 -36.46 -18.31
N PHE A 746 -4.68 -37.61 -18.89
CA PHE A 746 -5.48 -38.68 -18.27
C PHE A 746 -6.93 -38.25 -17.95
N VAL A 747 -7.18 -37.53 -16.86
CA VAL A 747 -8.49 -36.96 -16.50
C VAL A 747 -8.32 -35.46 -16.28
N SER A 748 -9.02 -34.64 -17.05
CA SER A 748 -8.92 -33.18 -17.03
C SER A 748 -10.00 -32.50 -16.18
N ALA A 749 -11.14 -33.18 -15.96
CA ALA A 749 -12.19 -32.76 -15.04
C ALA A 749 -12.85 -33.96 -14.37
N LEU A 750 -13.30 -33.81 -13.13
CA LEU A 750 -13.97 -34.86 -12.37
C LEU A 750 -15.00 -34.24 -11.43
N THR A 751 -16.19 -34.86 -11.37
CA THR A 751 -17.19 -34.68 -10.31
C THR A 751 -17.42 -36.00 -9.62
N GLU A 752 -17.36 -36.01 -8.30
CA GLU A 752 -17.70 -37.12 -7.43
C GLU A 752 -18.94 -36.75 -6.61
N ARG A 753 -19.99 -37.55 -6.68
CA ARG A 753 -21.15 -37.47 -5.78
C ARG A 753 -21.29 -38.73 -4.96
N SER A 754 -21.55 -38.55 -3.67
CA SER A 754 -21.76 -39.66 -2.74
C SER A 754 -22.75 -39.26 -1.65
N THR A 755 -23.38 -40.23 -1.01
CA THR A 755 -24.22 -40.01 0.17
C THR A 755 -23.58 -40.70 1.36
N LEU A 756 -23.46 -39.98 2.47
CA LEU A 756 -22.83 -40.47 3.68
C LEU A 756 -23.74 -40.27 4.90
N ALA A 757 -23.66 -41.16 5.88
CA ALA A 757 -24.31 -40.96 7.17
C ALA A 757 -23.44 -40.06 8.05
N VAL A 758 -23.92 -38.88 8.41
CA VAL A 758 -23.29 -37.94 9.35
C VAL A 758 -24.23 -37.78 10.54
N ASP A 759 -23.79 -38.17 11.73
CA ASP A 759 -24.60 -38.13 12.97
C ASP A 759 -25.98 -38.81 12.83
N GLY A 760 -26.06 -39.88 12.03
CA GLY A 760 -27.30 -40.62 11.76
C GLY A 760 -28.20 -40.06 10.66
N HIS A 761 -27.81 -38.94 10.03
CA HIS A 761 -28.52 -38.30 8.93
C HIS A 761 -27.83 -38.52 7.59
N ALA A 762 -28.59 -38.63 6.50
CA ALA A 762 -28.04 -38.79 5.16
C ALA A 762 -27.60 -37.43 4.60
N THR A 763 -26.29 -37.21 4.51
CA THR A 763 -25.68 -36.00 3.93
C THR A 763 -25.19 -36.29 2.51
N SER A 764 -25.59 -35.45 1.57
CA SER A 764 -25.08 -35.50 0.19
C SER A 764 -23.74 -34.76 0.07
N LEU A 765 -22.77 -35.38 -0.59
CA LEU A 765 -21.44 -34.82 -0.85
C LEU A 765 -21.25 -34.65 -2.35
N GLU A 766 -20.73 -33.50 -2.77
CA GLU A 766 -20.35 -33.24 -4.16
C GLU A 766 -18.96 -32.56 -4.23
N LEU A 767 -17.99 -33.24 -4.85
CA LEU A 767 -16.64 -32.73 -5.06
C LEU A 767 -16.40 -32.56 -6.57
N ALA A 768 -16.05 -31.36 -7.02
CA ALA A 768 -15.78 -31.09 -8.43
C ALA A 768 -14.47 -30.32 -8.68
N SER A 769 -13.75 -30.67 -9.75
CA SER A 769 -12.54 -29.97 -10.19
C SER A 769 -12.32 -30.07 -11.70
N THR A 770 -11.59 -29.09 -12.26
CA THR A 770 -11.13 -29.08 -13.66
C THR A 770 -9.80 -28.34 -13.81
N ILE A 771 -8.98 -28.77 -14.77
CA ILE A 771 -7.70 -28.15 -15.13
C ILE A 771 -7.65 -27.55 -16.54
N THR A 772 -8.75 -27.55 -17.30
CA THR A 772 -8.78 -27.13 -18.72
C THR A 772 -9.88 -26.12 -19.09
N GLY A 773 -10.37 -25.33 -18.13
CA GLY A 773 -11.28 -24.20 -18.38
C GLY A 773 -12.17 -23.82 -17.19
N SER A 774 -12.74 -22.62 -17.21
CA SER A 774 -13.70 -22.14 -16.20
C SER A 774 -15.15 -22.47 -16.60
N THR A 775 -15.78 -23.35 -15.80
CA THR A 775 -17.25 -23.39 -15.59
C THR A 775 -18.13 -24.04 -16.68
N ILE A 776 -18.12 -25.38 -16.78
CA ILE A 776 -19.29 -26.19 -17.21
C ILE A 776 -19.37 -27.46 -16.35
N VAL A 777 -19.36 -27.29 -15.04
CA VAL A 777 -19.67 -28.37 -14.10
C VAL A 777 -20.55 -27.72 -13.05
N LEU A 778 -21.71 -28.29 -12.74
CA LEU A 778 -22.82 -27.77 -11.92
C LEU A 778 -23.91 -26.97 -12.69
N GLY A 779 -24.66 -27.67 -13.55
CA GLY A 779 -26.14 -27.59 -13.67
C GLY A 779 -26.92 -26.27 -13.82
N GLY A 780 -26.30 -25.09 -13.83
CA GLY A 780 -26.95 -23.79 -14.03
C GLY A 780 -26.77 -23.31 -15.47
N ALA A 781 -27.87 -23.02 -16.16
CA ALA A 781 -27.84 -22.43 -17.49
C ALA A 781 -26.99 -21.15 -17.54
N PRO A 782 -26.27 -20.87 -18.64
CA PRO A 782 -25.53 -19.63 -18.79
C PRO A 782 -26.53 -18.48 -18.79
N ARG A 783 -26.45 -17.57 -17.81
CA ARG A 783 -27.10 -16.27 -17.94
C ARG A 783 -26.34 -15.46 -18.99
N THR A 784 -26.59 -15.73 -20.27
CA THR A 784 -26.41 -14.78 -21.37
C THR A 784 -27.52 -13.72 -21.27
N GLY A 785 -27.54 -12.96 -20.19
CA GLY A 785 -28.23 -11.68 -20.18
C GLY A 785 -27.32 -10.66 -20.85
N GLN A 786 -27.80 -9.95 -21.86
CA GLN A 786 -27.09 -8.77 -22.36
C GLN A 786 -26.82 -7.84 -21.17
N VAL A 787 -25.55 -7.76 -20.78
CA VAL A 787 -25.06 -6.70 -19.91
C VAL A 787 -25.11 -5.44 -20.76
N SER A 788 -26.11 -4.59 -20.52
CA SER A 788 -26.06 -3.22 -21.03
C SER A 788 -24.78 -2.58 -20.51
N ASP A 789 -24.04 -1.94 -21.41
CA ASP A 789 -22.70 -1.39 -21.21
C ASP A 789 -22.49 -0.77 -19.82
N ARG A 790 -21.87 -1.56 -18.94
CA ARG A 790 -21.40 -1.12 -17.62
C ARG A 790 -20.06 -0.43 -17.82
N HIS A 791 -20.04 0.90 -17.73
CA HIS A 791 -18.82 1.73 -17.72
C HIS A 791 -17.93 1.54 -16.46
N TRP A 792 -17.98 0.38 -15.81
CA TRP A 792 -17.24 0.06 -14.56
C TRP A 792 -16.03 -0.86 -14.79
N SER A 793 -15.57 -1.01 -16.03
CA SER A 793 -14.38 -1.79 -16.36
C SER A 793 -13.13 -0.90 -16.44
N ARG A 794 -12.63 -0.45 -15.29
CA ARG A 794 -11.20 -0.12 -15.14
C ARG A 794 -10.56 -1.12 -14.18
N GLY A 795 -9.59 -1.87 -14.70
CA GLY A 795 -8.60 -2.57 -13.89
C GLY A 795 -8.81 -4.06 -13.62
N ARG A 796 -9.46 -4.83 -14.51
CA ARG A 796 -9.34 -6.29 -14.44
C ARG A 796 -7.85 -6.65 -14.61
N ARG A 797 -7.22 -7.17 -13.55
CA ARG A 797 -5.98 -7.96 -13.71
C ARG A 797 -6.32 -9.14 -14.63
N PRO A 798 -5.37 -9.72 -15.39
CA PRO A 798 -5.65 -10.97 -16.10
C PRO A 798 -6.31 -11.94 -15.11
N SER A 799 -7.44 -12.53 -15.48
CA SER A 799 -8.18 -13.44 -14.60
C SER A 799 -7.20 -14.42 -13.95
N ASP A 800 -7.18 -14.50 -12.61
CA ASP A 800 -6.66 -15.74 -12.01
C ASP A 800 -7.71 -16.78 -12.39
N ASP A 801 -7.34 -17.75 -13.23
CA ASP A 801 -8.25 -18.74 -13.79
C ASP A 801 -8.67 -19.79 -12.75
N ARG A 802 -8.77 -19.38 -11.48
CA ARG A 802 -9.13 -20.18 -10.32
C ARG A 802 -10.57 -19.93 -9.88
N HIS A 803 -11.22 -21.01 -9.49
CA HIS A 803 -12.55 -20.99 -8.89
C HIS A 803 -12.56 -21.94 -7.70
N ARG A 804 -12.74 -21.44 -6.48
CA ARG A 804 -12.74 -22.20 -5.24
C ARG A 804 -13.94 -21.81 -4.42
N HIS A 805 -14.90 -22.72 -4.36
CA HIS A 805 -16.23 -22.49 -3.84
C HIS A 805 -16.65 -23.65 -2.96
N ILE A 806 -17.19 -23.34 -1.78
CA ILE A 806 -17.76 -24.32 -0.84
C ILE A 806 -19.20 -23.91 -0.56
N THR A 807 -20.11 -24.86 -0.61
CA THR A 807 -21.52 -24.69 -0.21
C THR A 807 -21.88 -25.72 0.84
N VAL A 808 -22.49 -25.28 1.93
CA VAL A 808 -23.03 -26.16 2.98
C VAL A 808 -24.50 -25.83 3.18
N HIS A 809 -25.36 -26.83 3.19
CA HIS A 809 -26.77 -26.69 3.56
C HIS A 809 -26.98 -27.31 4.94
N ALA A 810 -27.50 -26.53 5.88
CA ALA A 810 -27.92 -26.99 7.19
C ALA A 810 -29.27 -26.35 7.52
N GLY A 811 -30.26 -27.17 7.85
CA GLY A 811 -31.60 -26.68 8.18
C GLY A 811 -32.22 -25.86 7.05
N ARG A 812 -32.46 -24.56 7.29
CA ARG A 812 -33.07 -23.65 6.30
C ARG A 812 -32.05 -22.74 5.61
N THR A 813 -30.77 -22.88 5.97
CA THR A 813 -29.73 -21.93 5.62
C THR A 813 -28.71 -22.55 4.66
N ARG A 814 -28.44 -21.83 3.57
CA ARG A 814 -27.32 -22.09 2.66
C ARG A 814 -26.14 -21.22 3.04
N PHE A 815 -25.04 -21.84 3.38
CA PHE A 815 -23.76 -21.18 3.63
C PHE A 815 -22.85 -21.34 2.43
N THR A 816 -22.17 -20.28 2.06
CA THR A 816 -21.27 -20.26 0.90
C THR A 816 -19.96 -19.60 1.27
N ALA A 817 -18.83 -20.25 0.96
CA ALA A 817 -17.50 -19.66 1.04
C ALA A 817 -16.84 -19.59 -0.35
N HIS A 818 -16.39 -18.40 -0.73
CA HIS A 818 -15.52 -18.15 -1.87
C HIS A 818 -14.11 -17.91 -1.37
N LEU A 819 -13.14 -18.72 -1.81
CA LEU A 819 -11.79 -18.70 -1.24
C LEU A 819 -10.75 -18.21 -2.24
N ASP A 820 -10.08 -17.07 -2.03
CA ASP A 820 -9.11 -16.52 -2.99
C ASP A 820 -8.08 -17.56 -3.54
N PRO A 821 -7.68 -17.41 -4.82
CA PRO A 821 -8.11 -16.41 -5.81
C PRO A 821 -9.33 -16.85 -6.60
N VAL A 822 -10.41 -16.07 -6.53
CA VAL A 822 -11.70 -16.42 -7.14
C VAL A 822 -12.41 -15.19 -7.70
N THR A 823 -12.90 -15.37 -8.93
CA THR A 823 -14.01 -14.56 -9.45
C THR A 823 -15.29 -15.13 -8.86
N ALA A 824 -15.96 -14.37 -7.99
CA ALA A 824 -17.27 -14.71 -7.46
C ALA A 824 -18.30 -14.80 -8.61
N PRO A 825 -19.43 -15.51 -8.44
CA PRO A 825 -20.43 -15.73 -9.49
C PRO A 825 -21.03 -14.45 -10.10
N ASP A 826 -20.93 -13.31 -9.41
CA ASP A 826 -21.38 -11.98 -9.85
C ASP A 826 -20.30 -11.19 -10.64
N GLY A 827 -19.12 -11.78 -10.82
CA GLY A 827 -17.99 -11.18 -11.52
C GLY A 827 -17.08 -10.31 -10.63
N TRP A 828 -17.32 -10.27 -9.31
CA TRP A 828 -16.42 -9.65 -8.35
C TRP A 828 -15.16 -10.51 -8.18
N GLN A 829 -13.98 -9.89 -8.12
CA GLN A 829 -12.72 -10.59 -7.88
C GLN A 829 -12.25 -10.27 -6.46
N LEU A 830 -12.12 -11.31 -5.63
CA LEU A 830 -11.50 -11.18 -4.31
C LEU A 830 -10.01 -10.89 -4.48
N ASP A 831 -9.45 -10.04 -3.61
CA ASP A 831 -8.01 -9.81 -3.58
C ASP A 831 -7.27 -11.03 -3.00
N ARG A 832 -5.96 -11.08 -3.23
CA ARG A 832 -5.12 -12.16 -2.71
C ARG A 832 -5.27 -12.32 -1.20
N ASN A 833 -5.48 -13.56 -0.77
CA ASN A 833 -5.75 -13.96 0.61
C ASN A 833 -7.07 -13.44 1.20
N GLN A 834 -8.04 -13.00 0.38
CA GLN A 834 -9.39 -12.67 0.84
C GLN A 834 -10.39 -13.80 0.58
N HIS A 835 -11.19 -14.13 1.58
CA HIS A 835 -12.23 -15.16 1.48
C HIS A 835 -13.58 -14.55 1.85
N ARG A 836 -14.61 -14.72 1.03
CA ARG A 836 -15.96 -14.22 1.33
C ARG A 836 -16.82 -15.36 1.85
N ILE A 837 -17.51 -15.15 2.97
CA ILE A 837 -18.49 -16.08 3.53
C ILE A 837 -19.86 -15.42 3.56
N THR A 838 -20.86 -16.13 3.05
CA THR A 838 -22.26 -15.68 3.09
C THR A 838 -23.17 -16.75 3.67
N ALA A 839 -24.26 -16.32 4.31
CA ALA A 839 -25.35 -17.19 4.75
C ALA A 839 -26.68 -16.65 4.23
N HIS A 840 -27.44 -17.52 3.55
CA HIS A 840 -28.75 -17.20 2.99
C HIS A 840 -29.81 -18.14 3.55
N GLN A 841 -30.82 -17.59 4.23
CA GLN A 841 -31.96 -18.34 4.73
C GLN A 841 -33.19 -17.95 3.94
N ASP A 842 -33.86 -18.92 3.31
CA ASP A 842 -35.03 -18.71 2.44
C ASP A 842 -34.84 -17.62 1.36
N GLY A 843 -33.61 -17.45 0.87
CA GLY A 843 -33.26 -16.44 -0.16
C GLY A 843 -32.93 -15.04 0.39
N ARG A 844 -33.02 -14.81 1.71
CA ARG A 844 -32.57 -13.58 2.35
C ARG A 844 -31.13 -13.71 2.85
N LEU A 845 -30.29 -12.72 2.55
CA LEU A 845 -28.92 -12.64 3.08
C LEU A 845 -28.95 -12.32 4.58
N LEU A 846 -28.39 -13.22 5.40
CA LEU A 846 -28.28 -13.06 6.86
C LEU A 846 -26.89 -12.64 7.30
N HIS A 847 -25.87 -13.07 6.57
CA HIS A 847 -24.47 -12.82 6.89
C HIS A 847 -23.67 -12.65 5.59
N ASP A 848 -22.77 -11.66 5.57
CA ASP A 848 -21.82 -11.43 4.48
C ASP A 848 -20.55 -10.82 5.07
N THR A 849 -19.45 -11.56 5.02
CA THR A 849 -18.17 -11.14 5.57
C THR A 849 -17.03 -11.50 4.64
N VAL A 850 -15.97 -10.69 4.69
CA VAL A 850 -14.70 -10.96 4.03
C VAL A 850 -13.65 -11.19 5.10
N ILE A 851 -12.88 -12.25 4.94
CA ILE A 851 -11.83 -12.68 5.87
C ILE A 851 -10.50 -12.61 5.15
N ASP A 852 -9.60 -11.80 5.69
CA ASP A 852 -8.18 -11.82 5.30
C ASP A 852 -7.50 -13.01 6.00
N ASP A 853 -7.16 -14.01 5.20
CA ASP A 853 -6.46 -15.22 5.65
C ASP A 853 -5.53 -15.68 4.53
N SER A 854 -4.23 -15.74 4.78
CA SER A 854 -3.31 -16.41 3.84
C SER A 854 -3.17 -17.86 4.28
N PRO A 855 -3.90 -18.81 3.66
CA PRO A 855 -3.99 -20.17 4.20
C PRO A 855 -2.62 -20.86 4.17
N LEU A 856 -1.76 -20.48 3.21
CA LEU A 856 -0.37 -20.93 3.14
C LEU A 856 0.51 -20.35 4.27
N HIS A 857 0.45 -19.05 4.57
CA HIS A 857 1.24 -18.47 5.67
C HIS A 857 0.82 -19.09 7.00
N THR A 858 -0.49 -19.23 7.22
CA THR A 858 -1.04 -19.87 8.42
C THR A 858 -0.59 -21.33 8.53
N ALA A 859 -0.65 -22.10 7.44
CA ALA A 859 -0.23 -23.50 7.43
C ALA A 859 1.28 -23.68 7.68
N VAL A 860 2.14 -22.85 7.07
CA VAL A 860 3.59 -22.90 7.29
C VAL A 860 3.93 -22.50 8.72
N GLY A 861 3.36 -21.40 9.24
CA GLY A 861 3.59 -20.95 10.60
C GLY A 861 3.19 -21.98 11.66
N GLU A 862 2.00 -22.56 11.52
CA GLU A 862 1.50 -23.60 12.44
C GLU A 862 2.35 -24.88 12.37
N ALA A 863 2.73 -25.32 11.17
CA ALA A 863 3.57 -26.49 11.00
C ALA A 863 4.98 -26.29 11.59
N VAL A 864 5.57 -25.10 11.42
CA VAL A 864 6.85 -24.75 12.02
C VAL A 864 6.76 -24.70 13.55
N SER A 865 5.73 -24.06 14.10
CA SER A 865 5.48 -24.02 15.54
C SER A 865 5.43 -25.43 16.15
N ARG A 866 4.69 -26.35 15.53
CA ARG A 866 4.60 -27.76 15.97
C ARG A 866 5.89 -28.55 15.79
N LEU A 867 6.67 -28.25 14.76
CA LEU A 867 7.97 -28.88 14.54
C LEU A 867 8.98 -28.45 15.61
N LEU A 868 8.87 -27.21 16.10
CA LEU A 868 9.75 -26.64 17.12
C LEU A 868 9.29 -26.90 18.55
N SER A 869 8.01 -27.22 18.78
CA SER A 869 7.53 -27.58 20.12
C SER A 869 8.06 -28.95 20.58
N GLU A 870 8.05 -29.18 21.90
CA GLU A 870 8.38 -30.48 22.49
C GLU A 870 7.21 -31.47 22.45
N ASP A 871 6.03 -31.02 21.99
CA ASP A 871 4.83 -31.86 21.96
C ASP A 871 4.98 -33.03 20.98
N PRO A 872 4.34 -34.19 21.25
CA PRO A 872 4.31 -35.30 20.30
C PRO A 872 3.66 -34.88 18.98
N LEU A 873 4.39 -35.03 17.88
CA LEU A 873 3.86 -34.76 16.54
C LEU A 873 3.25 -36.06 15.95
N PRO A 874 1.96 -36.06 15.56
CA PRO A 874 1.36 -37.24 14.95
C PRO A 874 2.00 -37.52 13.58
N ARG A 875 2.02 -38.80 13.19
CA ARG A 875 2.48 -39.19 11.86
C ARG A 875 1.62 -38.53 10.77
N PRO A 876 2.20 -38.23 9.60
CA PRO A 876 1.45 -37.75 8.45
C PRO A 876 0.26 -38.65 8.12
N ASP A 877 -0.93 -38.08 7.99
CA ASP A 877 -2.11 -38.81 7.53
C ASP A 877 -2.04 -38.98 6.01
N LEU A 878 -1.84 -40.21 5.57
CA LEU A 878 -1.76 -40.58 4.16
C LEU A 878 -3.08 -41.15 3.60
N ALA A 879 -4.12 -41.29 4.43
CA ALA A 879 -5.41 -41.83 3.99
C ALA A 879 -6.08 -41.01 2.86
N PRO A 880 -6.01 -39.66 2.84
CA PRO A 880 -6.50 -38.87 1.70
C PRO A 880 -5.79 -39.21 0.39
N LEU A 881 -4.48 -39.47 0.44
CA LEU A 881 -3.71 -39.85 -0.74
C LEU A 881 -4.07 -41.27 -1.20
N THR A 882 -4.33 -42.19 -0.27
CA THR A 882 -4.86 -43.53 -0.59
C THR A 882 -6.20 -43.44 -1.30
N ARG A 883 -7.13 -42.58 -0.85
CA ARG A 883 -8.42 -42.34 -1.53
C ARG A 883 -8.23 -41.83 -2.96
N ILE A 884 -7.35 -40.84 -3.15
CA ILE A 884 -7.00 -40.32 -4.48
C ILE A 884 -6.41 -41.42 -5.37
N ALA A 885 -5.54 -42.27 -4.83
CA ALA A 885 -4.95 -43.38 -5.57
C ALA A 885 -6.01 -44.40 -6.01
N SER A 886 -6.95 -44.76 -5.13
CA SER A 886 -8.07 -45.65 -5.46
C SER A 886 -8.99 -45.05 -6.53
N LEU A 887 -9.33 -43.76 -6.43
CA LEU A 887 -10.13 -43.05 -7.45
C LEU A 887 -9.40 -43.03 -8.80
N ALA A 888 -8.12 -42.70 -8.82
CA ALA A 888 -7.33 -42.67 -10.05
C ALA A 888 -7.20 -44.06 -10.69
N GLN A 889 -6.98 -45.10 -9.89
CA GLN A 889 -6.93 -46.48 -10.38
C GLN A 889 -8.26 -46.92 -10.99
N PHE A 890 -9.37 -46.59 -10.35
CA PHE A 890 -10.71 -46.88 -10.85
C PHE A 890 -10.99 -46.17 -12.18
N LEU A 891 -10.69 -44.87 -12.26
CA LEU A 891 -10.86 -44.08 -13.49
C LEU A 891 -9.97 -44.58 -14.64
N ARG A 892 -8.76 -45.08 -14.34
CA ARG A 892 -7.90 -45.72 -15.36
C ARG A 892 -8.54 -46.96 -15.94
N ALA A 893 -9.16 -47.79 -15.11
CA ALA A 893 -9.84 -48.99 -15.57
C ALA A 893 -11.06 -48.67 -16.45
N GLN A 894 -11.63 -47.47 -16.32
CA GLN A 894 -12.75 -46.97 -17.12
C GLN A 894 -12.35 -46.09 -18.31
N GLN A 895 -11.05 -45.87 -18.53
CA GLN A 895 -10.58 -44.97 -19.57
C GLN A 895 -11.03 -45.48 -20.95
N PRO A 896 -11.76 -44.68 -21.75
CA PRO A 896 -12.16 -45.09 -23.10
C PRO A 896 -10.91 -45.32 -23.97
N THR A 897 -10.97 -46.30 -24.88
CA THR A 897 -9.93 -46.49 -25.90
C THR A 897 -9.96 -45.32 -26.89
N ILE A 898 -9.23 -44.24 -26.59
CA ILE A 898 -9.15 -43.09 -27.48
C ILE A 898 -8.04 -43.36 -28.51
N ALA A 899 -8.43 -43.56 -29.77
CA ALA A 899 -7.48 -43.65 -30.88
C ALA A 899 -6.81 -42.28 -31.09
N LEU A 900 -5.49 -42.21 -30.96
CA LEU A 900 -4.71 -41.02 -31.28
C LEU A 900 -4.70 -40.82 -32.81
N THR A 901 -5.60 -40.00 -33.35
CA THR A 901 -5.39 -39.43 -34.69
C THR A 901 -4.28 -38.38 -34.57
N ALA A 902 -3.11 -38.69 -35.11
CA ALA A 902 -2.00 -37.76 -35.21
C ALA A 902 -2.39 -36.59 -36.13
N ASN A 903 -2.34 -35.36 -35.59
CA ASN A 903 -2.13 -34.11 -36.33
C ASN A 903 -1.42 -33.12 -35.42
#